data_AF-V4K496-F1
#
_entry.id   AF-V4K496-F1
#
_cell.length_a   1.000
_cell.length_b   1.000
_cell.length_c   1.000
_cell.angle_alpha   90.00
_cell.angle_beta   90.00
_cell.angle_gamma   90.00
#
_symmetry.space_group_name_H-M   'P 1'
#
loop_
_entity.id
_entity.type
_entity.pdbx_description
1 polymer ?
#
loop_
_entity_poly.entity_id
_entity_poly.type
_entity_poly.pdbx_seq_one_letter_code
_entity_poly.pdbx_strand_id
1 'polypeptide(L)'
;MPADLTERLSRQAERLKSIEAKWQRVWEEAKVYEADASPGRPKFFVTFPFPYMNGLPHLGSAFTILRVDVVARYKRMRGFNVLFPQGWHATGGPIVASARRLAEGDQRVLSELKVMGVPDEIIDKFKDPATWVFHFTAEWEKDLRRYGLSIDWRRKFFTTSLNPYFSKFVEWQYLRLKEKGFVRKGSHPVVWCPKERKVVGDHDRPDEYVGIGPVDATIILFKVKDDDISLAALTYRPETIFGVTNVWVRPDATYKVVILDGKKVVMNDYMAEELADQKHRVEVIGEVEGSALIGKYVINPVNGEEVPVLPASFVVPDEGTGIVMSVPAHAPYDYQALADLRKASPEELSKAGLNGDLVKAIRPIKIIEVPDIKGVPAEEMVKHYRVKSQDDREALDRATKDLYSKEFYMGVMSKGTGKYEGIKVMSARPMVEEELKSLGAALKVFTLPSKVYCRCGARTHVKFVENQWFLTYSDQGWKEKVKEAIDSMSFYPPQLKEEFLRLADWLRDWAFTHQNELGTPLPWDPQWVIESLSDSTIYMAYYTISHLIQGKVNPDQLKPEFFDYVFLGYGDPDYVSKVTGISKDLVERAREEFKYWYPVDLRISGKDLMQNHLLFYIYHHVAIFDKSYWPRGIGINGWVLINGEKMSKHKGNFITLREALNVAGADATRTTEILAGADGGLDDANFNLKDLENAVNDLVGWIDMALGIYDKGRDSRLAVDDWFESKLNSIIKDVTDDMENLRLKSAFVKAFYGLQNAFKWYVRRAGTPNRELTRRFVETLTLLSAPFIPHVAEEVWHGIGKEGLVVTQEWPKVDESKIRAEVERGEEIVESVYNDIKEVLTLLGGGKSITIIVAAPWKYSVVADMAALVSQGLSLRDAAKAVMGKDYGVPKEALAKVTQAVARSPKVLDLLVKRDLEHRALKEATEFFSKEFGLPVSVELEEESSLPRKDLSLPGKPAIYIER
;
A
#
# COMPACT_ATOMS: atom_id res chain seq x y z
N MET A 1 -2.42 4.69 25.02
CA MET A 1 -3.81 5.23 24.89
C MET A 1 -4.06 6.28 25.97
N PRO A 2 -4.83 7.35 25.72
CA PRO A 2 -5.18 8.35 26.74
C PRO A 2 -6.00 7.76 27.90
N ALA A 3 -5.70 8.16 29.14
CA ALA A 3 -6.34 7.63 30.34
C ALA A 3 -7.83 8.03 30.44
N ASP A 4 -8.16 9.26 30.02
CA ASP A 4 -9.51 9.82 29.99
C ASP A 4 -10.46 9.05 29.04
N LEU A 5 -9.93 8.55 27.92
CA LEU A 5 -10.69 7.72 26.98
C LEU A 5 -11.03 6.35 27.59
N THR A 6 -10.08 5.77 28.34
CA THR A 6 -10.25 4.47 28.98
C THR A 6 -11.32 4.51 30.08
N GLU A 7 -11.34 5.59 30.87
CA GLU A 7 -12.33 5.79 31.93
C GLU A 7 -13.74 5.98 31.36
N ARG A 8 -13.90 6.82 30.32
CA ARG A 8 -15.18 7.11 29.67
C ARG A 8 -15.85 5.88 29.05
N LEU A 9 -15.06 4.96 28.49
CA LEU A 9 -15.57 3.79 27.78
C LEU A 9 -15.90 2.59 28.68
N SER A 10 -15.39 2.59 29.92
CA SER A 10 -15.28 1.40 30.77
C SER A 10 -16.53 0.52 30.78
N ARG A 11 -17.71 1.05 31.11
CA ARG A 11 -18.92 0.21 31.26
C ARG A 11 -19.42 -0.43 29.95
N GLN A 12 -19.49 0.32 28.85
CA GLN A 12 -19.98 -0.21 27.57
C GLN A 12 -18.94 -1.11 26.90
N ALA A 13 -17.66 -0.74 26.99
CA ALA A 13 -16.57 -1.57 26.49
C ALA A 13 -16.46 -2.89 27.27
N GLU A 14 -16.66 -2.90 28.59
CA GLU A 14 -16.73 -4.15 29.37
C GLU A 14 -17.88 -5.06 28.90
N ARG A 15 -19.04 -4.50 28.54
CA ARG A 15 -20.15 -5.29 27.97
C ARG A 15 -19.72 -5.97 26.68
N LEU A 16 -19.11 -5.23 25.74
CA LEU A 16 -18.61 -5.81 24.48
C LEU A 16 -17.55 -6.89 24.73
N LYS A 17 -16.57 -6.63 25.59
CA LYS A 17 -15.53 -7.61 25.94
C LYS A 17 -16.10 -8.89 26.56
N SER A 18 -17.16 -8.80 27.35
CA SER A 18 -17.83 -9.98 27.92
C SER A 18 -18.54 -10.82 26.85
N ILE A 19 -19.17 -10.17 25.87
CA ILE A 19 -19.79 -10.79 24.70
C ILE A 19 -18.73 -11.48 23.84
N GLU A 20 -17.61 -10.79 23.59
CA GLU A 20 -16.49 -11.30 22.82
C GLU A 20 -15.92 -12.58 23.45
N ALA A 21 -15.63 -12.56 24.75
CA ALA A 21 -15.10 -13.73 25.46
C ALA A 21 -16.06 -14.93 25.42
N LYS A 22 -17.37 -14.69 25.55
CA LYS A 22 -18.41 -15.72 25.43
C LYS A 22 -18.35 -16.39 24.05
N TRP A 23 -18.41 -15.62 22.97
CA TRP A 23 -18.50 -16.17 21.61
C TRP A 23 -17.18 -16.77 21.11
N GLN A 24 -16.04 -16.21 21.51
CA GLN A 24 -14.73 -16.81 21.20
C GLN A 24 -14.61 -18.22 21.76
N ARG A 25 -15.03 -18.44 23.01
CA ARG A 25 -15.07 -19.78 23.62
C ARG A 25 -16.00 -20.72 22.85
N VAL A 26 -17.20 -20.27 22.52
CA VAL A 26 -18.18 -21.08 21.77
C VAL A 26 -17.63 -21.49 20.40
N TRP A 27 -17.00 -20.57 19.67
CA TRP A 27 -16.39 -20.87 18.37
C TRP A 27 -15.22 -21.86 18.47
N GLU A 28 -14.41 -21.75 19.53
CA GLU A 28 -13.28 -22.67 19.77
C GLU A 28 -13.76 -24.07 20.13
N GLU A 29 -14.74 -24.19 21.02
CA GLU A 29 -15.36 -25.48 21.40
C GLU A 29 -16.04 -26.15 20.21
N ALA A 30 -16.74 -25.37 19.38
CA ALA A 30 -17.41 -25.85 18.18
C ALA A 30 -16.48 -26.04 16.97
N LYS A 31 -15.20 -25.62 17.07
CA LYS A 31 -14.18 -25.76 16.02
C LYS A 31 -14.60 -25.20 14.65
N VAL A 32 -15.39 -24.12 14.64
CA VAL A 32 -16.08 -23.62 13.43
C VAL A 32 -15.14 -23.14 12.32
N TYR A 33 -13.87 -22.88 12.63
CA TYR A 33 -12.88 -22.41 11.67
C TYR A 33 -11.85 -23.49 11.29
N GLU A 34 -11.92 -24.68 11.87
CA GLU A 34 -11.11 -25.83 11.44
C GLU A 34 -11.65 -26.35 10.10
N ALA A 35 -10.83 -26.26 9.04
CA ALA A 35 -11.25 -26.64 7.70
C ALA A 35 -10.34 -27.75 7.14
N ASP A 36 -10.94 -28.88 6.82
CA ASP A 36 -10.32 -30.00 6.12
C ASP A 36 -10.80 -30.03 4.66
N ALA A 37 -10.05 -30.71 3.79
CA ALA A 37 -10.43 -30.89 2.39
C ALA A 37 -11.81 -31.58 2.27
N SER A 38 -12.70 -31.01 1.47
CA SER A 38 -14.07 -31.50 1.32
C SER A 38 -14.43 -31.57 -0.17
N PRO A 39 -14.09 -32.70 -0.84
CA PRO A 39 -14.39 -32.87 -2.26
C PRO A 39 -15.86 -32.62 -2.58
N GLY A 40 -16.15 -31.74 -3.54
CA GLY A 40 -17.51 -31.35 -3.92
C GLY A 40 -18.01 -30.02 -3.35
N ARG A 41 -17.33 -29.44 -2.36
CA ARG A 41 -17.60 -28.07 -1.88
C ARG A 41 -16.61 -27.08 -2.53
N PRO A 42 -17.06 -25.91 -3.03
CA PRO A 42 -16.15 -24.91 -3.55
C PRO A 42 -15.25 -24.38 -2.43
N LYS A 43 -13.94 -24.32 -2.68
CA LYS A 43 -12.95 -23.87 -1.71
C LYS A 43 -12.61 -22.38 -1.88
N PHE A 44 -12.18 -21.75 -0.80
CA PHE A 44 -11.58 -20.41 -0.82
C PHE A 44 -10.37 -20.37 0.14
N PHE A 45 -9.18 -20.24 -0.41
CA PHE A 45 -7.93 -20.18 0.34
C PHE A 45 -7.38 -18.75 0.33
N VAL A 46 -7.41 -18.09 1.48
CA VAL A 46 -6.96 -16.70 1.64
C VAL A 46 -5.80 -16.61 2.63
N THR A 47 -4.82 -15.76 2.33
CA THR A 47 -3.61 -15.64 3.16
C THR A 47 -3.23 -14.20 3.47
N PHE A 48 -2.69 -14.03 4.69
CA PHE A 48 -1.96 -12.86 5.15
C PHE A 48 -0.44 -13.19 5.11
N PRO A 49 0.42 -12.28 4.63
CA PRO A 49 1.86 -12.37 4.87
C PRO A 49 2.15 -12.49 6.36
N PHE A 50 2.81 -13.57 6.76
CA PHE A 50 3.10 -13.79 8.16
C PHE A 50 3.97 -12.63 8.74
N PRO A 51 3.68 -12.17 9.96
CA PRO A 51 4.38 -11.03 10.54
C PRO A 51 5.73 -11.44 11.11
N TYR A 52 6.65 -10.48 11.28
CA TYR A 52 7.98 -10.72 11.84
C TYR A 52 7.98 -10.71 13.39
N MET A 53 8.62 -11.70 14.03
CA MET A 53 8.56 -11.95 15.49
C MET A 53 9.59 -11.16 16.31
N ASN A 54 9.63 -9.85 16.12
CA ASN A 54 10.49 -8.93 16.88
C ASN A 54 9.73 -8.04 17.89
N GLY A 55 8.42 -8.25 18.05
CA GLY A 55 7.58 -7.46 18.95
C GLY A 55 6.10 -7.84 18.87
N LEU A 56 5.27 -7.11 19.63
CA LEU A 56 3.81 -7.27 19.65
C LEU A 56 3.13 -6.78 18.36
N PRO A 57 1.94 -7.30 18.01
CA PRO A 57 1.15 -6.79 16.89
C PRO A 57 0.73 -5.33 17.11
N HIS A 58 0.88 -4.52 16.07
CA HIS A 58 0.41 -3.12 16.04
C HIS A 58 -0.78 -2.94 15.10
N LEU A 59 -1.46 -1.80 15.18
CA LEU A 59 -2.66 -1.53 14.38
C LEU A 59 -2.41 -1.64 12.85
N GLY A 60 -1.22 -1.28 12.36
CA GLY A 60 -0.86 -1.53 10.95
C GLY A 60 -0.98 -3.00 10.51
N SER A 61 -0.48 -3.94 11.32
CA SER A 61 -0.61 -5.37 11.05
C SER A 61 -2.03 -5.89 11.28
N ALA A 62 -2.71 -5.37 12.32
CA ALA A 62 -4.09 -5.73 12.65
C ALA A 62 -5.07 -5.32 11.53
N PHE A 63 -4.91 -4.11 10.99
CA PHE A 63 -5.67 -3.61 9.85
C PHE A 63 -5.55 -4.50 8.61
N THR A 64 -4.34 -4.96 8.29
CA THR A 64 -4.11 -5.80 7.11
C THR A 64 -4.72 -7.19 7.29
N ILE A 65 -4.51 -7.84 8.45
CA ILE A 65 -5.05 -9.17 8.72
C ILE A 65 -6.58 -9.16 8.91
N LEU A 66 -7.16 -8.06 9.41
CA LEU A 66 -8.61 -7.88 9.51
C LEU A 66 -9.29 -8.00 8.15
N ARG A 67 -8.71 -7.40 7.11
CA ARG A 67 -9.27 -7.46 5.75
C ARG A 67 -9.33 -8.90 5.22
N VAL A 68 -8.33 -9.71 5.56
CA VAL A 68 -8.32 -11.15 5.24
C VAL A 68 -9.46 -11.87 5.95
N ASP A 69 -9.65 -11.60 7.24
CA ASP A 69 -10.69 -12.22 8.05
C ASP A 69 -12.11 -11.86 7.57
N VAL A 70 -12.35 -10.59 7.25
CA VAL A 70 -13.64 -10.12 6.73
C VAL A 70 -13.99 -10.86 5.43
N VAL A 71 -13.04 -10.97 4.50
CA VAL A 71 -13.27 -11.72 3.25
C VAL A 71 -13.46 -13.22 3.52
N ALA A 72 -12.69 -13.80 4.44
CA ALA A 72 -12.82 -15.21 4.81
C ALA A 72 -14.23 -15.51 5.36
N ARG A 73 -14.73 -14.67 6.27
CA ARG A 73 -16.09 -14.79 6.85
C ARG A 73 -17.16 -14.63 5.79
N TYR A 74 -17.05 -13.61 4.95
CA TYR A 74 -17.96 -13.41 3.83
C TYR A 74 -18.01 -14.62 2.90
N LYS A 75 -16.87 -15.16 2.48
CA LYS A 75 -16.83 -16.35 1.61
C LYS A 75 -17.41 -17.60 2.29
N ARG A 76 -17.26 -17.78 3.61
CA ARG A 76 -17.96 -18.85 4.35
C ARG A 76 -19.47 -18.72 4.23
N MET A 77 -20.01 -17.52 4.46
CA MET A 77 -21.45 -17.24 4.32
C MET A 77 -21.94 -17.40 2.87
N ARG A 78 -21.05 -17.25 1.89
CA ARG A 78 -21.32 -17.56 0.47
C ARG A 78 -21.25 -19.06 0.12
N GLY A 79 -21.12 -19.94 1.11
CA GLY A 79 -21.12 -21.40 0.95
C GLY A 79 -19.75 -22.02 0.71
N PHE A 80 -18.67 -21.24 0.61
CA PHE A 80 -17.33 -21.78 0.38
C PHE A 80 -16.82 -22.52 1.62
N ASN A 81 -16.05 -23.59 1.41
CA ASN A 81 -15.14 -24.12 2.43
C ASN A 81 -13.92 -23.20 2.47
N VAL A 82 -13.67 -22.53 3.60
CA VAL A 82 -12.67 -21.46 3.66
C VAL A 82 -11.49 -21.87 4.52
N LEU A 83 -10.29 -21.78 3.96
CA LEU A 83 -9.04 -21.90 4.68
C LEU A 83 -8.42 -20.51 4.88
N PHE A 84 -8.32 -20.10 6.14
CA PHE A 84 -7.55 -18.94 6.58
C PHE A 84 -6.58 -19.39 7.67
N PRO A 85 -5.30 -19.66 7.33
CA PRO A 85 -4.29 -20.09 8.28
C PRO A 85 -3.36 -18.93 8.69
N GLN A 86 -2.59 -19.12 9.75
CA GLN A 86 -1.63 -18.14 10.25
C GLN A 86 -0.29 -18.80 10.60
N GLY A 87 0.80 -18.13 10.28
CA GLY A 87 2.16 -18.50 10.67
C GLY A 87 2.94 -17.26 11.09
N TRP A 88 4.20 -17.42 11.47
CA TRP A 88 5.02 -16.32 11.98
C TRP A 88 6.44 -16.36 11.41
N HIS A 89 6.95 -15.21 11.02
CA HIS A 89 8.25 -15.09 10.39
C HIS A 89 9.31 -14.74 11.41
N ALA A 90 10.37 -15.54 11.46
CA ALA A 90 11.51 -15.36 12.35
C ALA A 90 12.86 -15.37 11.61
N THR A 91 12.84 -15.58 10.29
CA THR A 91 14.03 -15.65 9.44
C THR A 91 14.62 -14.26 9.23
N GLY A 92 15.91 -14.06 9.52
CA GLY A 92 16.65 -12.83 9.31
C GLY A 92 17.49 -12.37 10.50
N GLY A 93 18.29 -11.33 10.29
CA GLY A 93 19.22 -10.75 11.27
C GLY A 93 18.63 -9.92 12.43
N PRO A 94 17.46 -9.23 12.34
CA PRO A 94 17.05 -8.26 13.37
C PRO A 94 16.89 -8.85 14.78
N ILE A 95 16.34 -10.06 14.89
CA ILE A 95 16.20 -10.75 16.18
C ILE A 95 17.57 -11.08 16.77
N VAL A 96 18.48 -11.62 15.95
CA VAL A 96 19.86 -11.94 16.35
C VAL A 96 20.62 -10.69 16.80
N ALA A 97 20.50 -9.60 16.05
CA ALA A 97 21.13 -8.32 16.37
C ALA A 97 20.60 -7.75 17.70
N SER A 98 19.29 -7.82 17.93
CA SER A 98 18.66 -7.36 19.18
C SER A 98 19.10 -8.19 20.38
N ALA A 99 19.12 -9.51 20.23
CA ALA A 99 19.56 -10.43 21.27
C ALA A 99 21.03 -10.19 21.66
N ARG A 100 21.90 -9.99 20.67
CA ARG A 100 23.33 -9.66 20.89
C ARG A 100 23.51 -8.31 21.60
N ARG A 101 22.81 -7.27 21.17
CA ARG A 101 22.88 -5.94 21.82
C ARG A 101 22.41 -5.99 23.27
N LEU A 102 21.37 -6.77 23.55
CA LEU A 102 20.93 -7.00 24.93
C LEU A 102 22.00 -7.73 25.75
N ALA A 103 22.71 -8.70 25.17
CA ALA A 103 23.83 -9.38 25.81
C ALA A 103 25.02 -8.43 26.07
N GLU A 104 25.23 -7.44 25.21
CA GLU A 104 26.24 -6.38 25.35
C GLU A 104 25.81 -5.25 26.31
N GLY A 105 24.61 -5.31 26.90
CA GLY A 105 24.15 -4.37 27.93
C GLY A 105 23.44 -3.12 27.39
N ASP A 106 22.96 -3.14 26.14
CA ASP A 106 22.26 -2.03 25.51
C ASP A 106 20.94 -1.68 26.24
N GLN A 107 20.93 -0.53 26.93
CA GLN A 107 19.79 -0.04 27.70
C GLN A 107 18.56 0.29 26.86
N ARG A 108 18.73 0.56 25.56
CA ARG A 108 17.61 0.84 24.65
C ARG A 108 16.83 -0.43 24.34
N VAL A 109 17.51 -1.54 24.07
CA VAL A 109 16.83 -2.83 23.80
C VAL A 109 16.08 -3.30 25.06
N LEU A 110 16.71 -3.12 26.23
CA LEU A 110 16.07 -3.40 27.51
C LEU A 110 14.79 -2.59 27.72
N SER A 111 14.82 -1.28 27.49
CA SER A 111 13.64 -0.42 27.66
C SER A 111 12.54 -0.75 26.65
N GLU A 112 12.89 -1.07 25.40
CA GLU A 112 11.93 -1.50 24.38
C GLU A 112 11.20 -2.80 24.77
N LEU A 113 11.91 -3.81 25.30
CA LEU A 113 11.29 -5.05 25.81
C LEU A 113 10.32 -4.78 26.96
N LYS A 114 10.70 -3.93 27.92
CA LYS A 114 9.82 -3.53 29.04
C LYS A 114 8.57 -2.80 28.55
N VAL A 115 8.70 -1.90 27.58
CA VAL A 115 7.56 -1.20 26.95
C VAL A 115 6.62 -2.17 26.23
N MET A 116 7.16 -3.24 25.65
CA MET A 116 6.36 -4.33 25.06
C MET A 116 5.69 -5.22 26.13
N GLY A 117 5.88 -4.95 27.42
CA GLY A 117 5.29 -5.71 28.51
C GLY A 117 5.98 -7.04 28.80
N VAL A 118 7.23 -7.21 28.37
CA VAL A 118 8.04 -8.39 28.72
C VAL A 118 8.39 -8.32 30.22
N PRO A 119 8.02 -9.34 31.03
CA PRO A 119 8.32 -9.35 32.46
C PRO A 119 9.82 -9.36 32.76
N ASP A 120 10.24 -8.60 33.78
CA ASP A 120 11.66 -8.46 34.16
C ASP A 120 12.33 -9.82 34.44
N GLU A 121 11.58 -10.82 34.90
CA GLU A 121 12.06 -12.16 35.24
C GLU A 121 12.51 -12.97 34.03
N ILE A 122 12.04 -12.64 32.83
CA ILE A 122 12.37 -13.38 31.60
C ILE A 122 13.26 -12.60 30.63
N ILE A 123 13.50 -11.31 30.87
CA ILE A 123 14.30 -10.44 29.98
C ILE A 123 15.69 -11.02 29.71
N ASP A 124 16.37 -11.57 30.72
CA ASP A 124 17.72 -12.12 30.53
C ASP A 124 17.76 -13.26 29.49
N LYS A 125 16.66 -14.01 29.36
CA LYS A 125 16.53 -15.09 28.36
C LYS A 125 16.46 -14.56 26.92
N PHE A 126 16.12 -13.29 26.70
CA PHE A 126 16.11 -12.66 25.37
C PHE A 126 17.52 -12.40 24.82
N LYS A 127 18.58 -12.73 25.56
CA LYS A 127 19.93 -12.84 24.97
C LYS A 127 20.05 -14.01 23.99
N ASP A 128 19.14 -14.99 24.08
CA ASP A 128 18.96 -16.04 23.08
C ASP A 128 17.88 -15.62 22.05
N PRO A 129 18.21 -15.56 20.74
CA PRO A 129 17.25 -15.29 19.67
C PRO A 129 16.03 -16.20 19.68
N ALA A 130 16.15 -17.47 20.08
CA ALA A 130 15.01 -18.40 20.09
C ALA A 130 13.91 -17.96 21.07
N THR A 131 14.28 -17.35 22.21
CA THR A 131 13.34 -16.81 23.19
C THR A 131 12.42 -15.75 22.58
N TRP A 132 12.94 -14.87 21.72
CA TRP A 132 12.12 -13.87 21.02
C TRP A 132 11.05 -14.54 20.17
N VAL A 133 11.46 -15.53 19.37
CA VAL A 133 10.58 -16.25 18.45
C VAL A 133 9.45 -16.92 19.22
N PHE A 134 9.77 -17.70 20.25
CA PHE A 134 8.76 -18.42 21.03
C PHE A 134 7.83 -17.48 21.80
N HIS A 135 8.39 -16.46 22.46
CA HIS A 135 7.60 -15.51 23.24
C HIS A 135 6.65 -14.70 22.36
N PHE A 136 7.16 -14.02 21.33
CA PHE A 136 6.32 -13.16 20.50
C PHE A 136 5.34 -13.97 19.64
N THR A 137 5.68 -15.19 19.21
CA THR A 137 4.70 -16.08 18.56
C THR A 137 3.51 -16.36 19.46
N ALA A 138 3.75 -16.68 20.74
CA ALA A 138 2.69 -16.95 21.70
C ALA A 138 1.84 -15.71 22.01
N GLU A 139 2.48 -14.55 22.17
CA GLU A 139 1.78 -13.28 22.43
C GLU A 139 0.94 -12.83 21.23
N TRP A 140 1.44 -13.01 20.01
CA TRP A 140 0.66 -12.78 18.78
C TRP A 140 -0.55 -13.71 18.70
N GLU A 141 -0.37 -15.02 18.91
CA GLU A 141 -1.51 -15.95 18.90
C GLU A 141 -2.59 -15.53 19.91
N LYS A 142 -2.18 -15.16 21.13
CA LYS A 142 -3.10 -14.67 22.17
C LYS A 142 -3.88 -13.44 21.71
N ASP A 143 -3.21 -12.43 21.16
CA ASP A 143 -3.87 -11.19 20.74
C ASP A 143 -4.75 -11.39 19.50
N LEU A 144 -4.34 -12.21 18.53
CA LEU A 144 -5.15 -12.53 17.35
C LEU A 144 -6.39 -13.38 17.67
N ARG A 145 -6.31 -14.29 18.67
CA ARG A 145 -7.48 -15.01 19.20
C ARG A 145 -8.46 -14.07 19.89
N ARG A 146 -7.96 -13.17 20.73
CA ARG A 146 -8.78 -12.12 21.36
C ARG A 146 -9.38 -11.16 20.34
N TYR A 147 -8.74 -10.99 19.18
CA TYR A 147 -9.27 -10.20 18.08
C TYR A 147 -10.40 -10.91 17.31
N GLY A 148 -10.66 -12.18 17.62
CA GLY A 148 -11.75 -12.97 17.04
C GLY A 148 -11.51 -13.33 15.58
N LEU A 149 -10.27 -13.56 15.16
CA LEU A 149 -9.98 -13.96 13.78
C LEU A 149 -10.39 -15.41 13.51
N SER A 150 -10.93 -15.65 12.31
CA SER A 150 -11.45 -16.94 11.84
C SER A 150 -10.34 -17.87 11.31
N ILE A 151 -9.29 -18.05 12.12
CA ILE A 151 -8.08 -18.79 11.75
C ILE A 151 -8.20 -20.29 12.10
N ASP A 152 -7.74 -21.16 11.20
CA ASP A 152 -7.46 -22.57 11.52
C ASP A 152 -6.11 -22.70 12.25
N TRP A 153 -6.16 -22.69 13.57
CA TRP A 153 -4.97 -22.70 14.43
C TRP A 153 -4.18 -24.01 14.38
N ARG A 154 -4.74 -25.10 13.85
CA ARG A 154 -4.02 -26.39 13.71
C ARG A 154 -2.88 -26.29 12.70
N ARG A 155 -2.98 -25.33 11.77
CA ARG A 155 -2.03 -25.12 10.67
C ARG A 155 -0.91 -24.15 11.02
N LYS A 156 -0.84 -23.71 12.28
CA LYS A 156 0.09 -22.70 12.76
C LYS A 156 1.55 -23.17 12.78
N PHE A 157 2.48 -22.28 12.44
CA PHE A 157 3.91 -22.56 12.48
C PHE A 157 4.73 -21.27 12.50
N PHE A 158 6.00 -21.35 12.90
CA PHE A 158 6.98 -20.28 12.71
C PHE A 158 8.12 -20.74 11.79
N THR A 159 8.86 -19.81 11.19
CA THR A 159 9.96 -20.13 10.25
C THR A 159 11.28 -20.45 10.94
N THR A 160 12.37 -20.56 10.16
CA THR A 160 13.76 -20.89 10.57
C THR A 160 14.01 -22.37 10.83
N SER A 161 15.28 -22.74 11.03
CA SER A 161 15.70 -24.06 11.50
C SER A 161 15.17 -24.43 12.89
N LEU A 162 14.67 -23.47 13.68
CA LEU A 162 13.97 -23.74 14.94
C LEU A 162 12.67 -24.54 14.72
N ASN A 163 12.11 -24.49 13.50
CA ASN A 163 11.05 -25.38 13.05
C ASN A 163 11.59 -26.33 11.97
N PRO A 164 12.05 -27.54 12.35
CA PRO A 164 12.69 -28.45 11.39
C PRO A 164 11.75 -28.92 10.28
N TYR A 165 10.44 -28.97 10.53
CA TYR A 165 9.44 -29.34 9.50
C TYR A 165 9.36 -28.30 8.38
N PHE A 166 9.27 -27.02 8.76
CA PHE A 166 9.27 -25.92 7.80
C PHE A 166 10.63 -25.79 7.11
N SER A 167 11.72 -26.01 7.85
CA SER A 167 13.07 -25.98 7.30
C SER A 167 13.24 -27.01 6.18
N LYS A 168 12.76 -28.24 6.36
CA LYS A 168 12.76 -29.28 5.30
C LYS A 168 11.96 -28.89 4.06
N PHE A 169 10.83 -28.20 4.23
CA PHE A 169 10.07 -27.64 3.11
C PHE A 169 10.86 -26.59 2.32
N VAL A 170 11.55 -25.67 3.01
CA VAL A 170 12.41 -24.66 2.39
C VAL A 170 13.62 -25.31 1.71
N GLU A 171 14.25 -26.31 2.33
CA GLU A 171 15.35 -27.08 1.71
C GLU A 171 14.90 -27.66 0.36
N TRP A 172 13.73 -28.33 0.32
CA TRP A 172 13.15 -28.87 -0.91
C TRP A 172 12.93 -27.80 -1.98
N GLN A 173 12.31 -26.67 -1.60
CA GLN A 173 12.06 -25.55 -2.51
C GLN A 173 13.35 -25.12 -3.23
N TYR A 174 14.42 -24.92 -2.48
CA TYR A 174 15.68 -24.41 -3.02
C TYR A 174 16.44 -25.45 -3.82
N LEU A 175 16.36 -26.73 -3.48
CA LEU A 175 16.89 -27.81 -4.32
C LEU A 175 16.24 -27.77 -5.71
N ARG A 176 14.92 -27.61 -5.78
CA ARG A 176 14.18 -27.54 -7.06
C ARG A 176 14.50 -26.27 -7.84
N LEU A 177 14.65 -25.11 -7.18
CA LEU A 177 15.09 -23.87 -7.85
C LEU A 177 16.49 -24.02 -8.45
N LYS A 178 17.42 -24.65 -7.72
CA LYS A 178 18.78 -24.91 -8.21
C LYS A 178 18.81 -25.87 -9.39
N GLU A 179 18.05 -26.95 -9.34
CA GLU A 179 17.95 -27.91 -10.46
C GLU A 179 17.36 -27.29 -11.74
N LYS A 180 16.43 -26.35 -11.59
CA LYS A 180 15.85 -25.58 -12.71
C LYS A 180 16.76 -24.49 -13.26
N GLY A 181 17.95 -24.28 -12.67
CA GLY A 181 18.91 -23.28 -13.12
C GLY A 181 18.62 -21.86 -12.66
N PHE A 182 17.70 -21.66 -11.70
CA PHE A 182 17.33 -20.34 -11.19
C PHE A 182 18.24 -19.81 -10.08
N VAL A 183 19.27 -20.57 -9.73
CA VAL A 183 20.26 -20.23 -8.71
C VAL A 183 21.63 -20.12 -9.37
N ARG A 184 22.31 -18.99 -9.14
CA ARG A 184 23.71 -18.80 -9.57
C ARG A 184 24.58 -18.31 -8.42
N LYS A 185 25.88 -18.53 -8.54
CA LYS A 185 26.90 -17.99 -7.63
C LYS A 185 27.65 -16.88 -8.34
N GLY A 186 27.88 -15.77 -7.67
CA GLY A 186 28.54 -14.61 -8.27
C GLY A 186 29.13 -13.66 -7.25
N SER A 187 29.62 -12.53 -7.73
CA SER A 187 30.09 -11.43 -6.87
C SER A 187 29.02 -10.35 -6.77
N HIS A 188 28.78 -9.83 -5.56
CA HIS A 188 27.81 -8.75 -5.32
C HIS A 188 28.46 -7.55 -4.64
N PRO A 189 28.18 -6.31 -5.07
CA PRO A 189 28.44 -5.15 -4.23
C PRO A 189 27.49 -5.17 -3.04
N VAL A 190 28.04 -5.05 -1.83
CA VAL A 190 27.26 -4.97 -0.60
C VAL A 190 27.73 -3.79 0.24
N VAL A 191 26.83 -3.27 1.07
CA VAL A 191 27.23 -2.32 2.12
C VAL A 191 28.01 -3.09 3.17
N TRP A 192 29.24 -2.65 3.45
CA TRP A 192 30.18 -3.36 4.28
C TRP A 192 30.63 -2.52 5.46
N CYS A 193 30.72 -3.16 6.63
CA CYS A 193 31.30 -2.53 7.82
C CYS A 193 32.78 -2.93 7.93
N PRO A 194 33.74 -2.00 7.77
CA PRO A 194 35.16 -2.33 7.92
C PRO A 194 35.51 -2.75 9.35
N LYS A 195 34.82 -2.20 10.36
CA LYS A 195 35.07 -2.47 11.78
C LYS A 195 34.58 -3.86 12.21
N GLU A 196 33.33 -4.20 11.88
CA GLU A 196 32.73 -5.49 12.26
C GLU A 196 33.03 -6.62 11.25
N ARG A 197 33.60 -6.26 10.09
CA ARG A 197 33.93 -7.19 9.00
C ARG A 197 32.73 -8.04 8.58
N LYS A 198 31.59 -7.40 8.40
CA LYS A 198 30.33 -8.02 7.99
C LYS A 198 29.60 -7.20 6.93
N VAL A 199 28.72 -7.87 6.20
CA VAL A 199 27.69 -7.21 5.39
C VAL A 199 26.72 -6.50 6.31
N VAL A 200 26.34 -5.28 5.96
CA VAL A 200 25.45 -4.43 6.75
C VAL A 200 24.10 -4.40 6.04
N GLY A 201 23.14 -5.16 6.55
CA GLY A 201 21.75 -5.08 6.08
C GLY A 201 21.09 -3.77 6.52
N ASP A 202 19.88 -3.49 6.04
CA ASP A 202 19.12 -2.29 6.47
C ASP A 202 18.93 -2.24 7.98
N HIS A 203 18.70 -3.39 8.62
CA HIS A 203 18.48 -3.47 10.06
C HIS A 203 19.75 -3.25 10.91
N ASP A 204 20.93 -3.42 10.34
CA ASP A 204 22.22 -3.17 11.00
C ASP A 204 22.60 -1.67 11.05
N ARG A 205 21.75 -0.81 10.47
CA ARG A 205 22.00 0.63 10.33
C ARG A 205 21.03 1.42 11.20
N PRO A 206 21.44 2.61 11.70
CA PRO A 206 20.50 3.61 12.18
C PRO A 206 19.37 3.88 11.18
N ASP A 207 18.20 4.21 11.69
CA ASP A 207 16.95 4.28 10.91
C ASP A 207 17.04 5.32 9.77
N GLU A 208 17.87 6.37 9.93
CA GLU A 208 18.11 7.37 8.89
C GLU A 208 18.86 6.86 7.64
N TYR A 209 19.48 5.68 7.70
CA TYR A 209 20.26 5.12 6.58
C TYR A 209 19.64 3.87 5.94
N VAL A 210 18.45 3.47 6.39
CA VAL A 210 17.70 2.32 5.85
C VAL A 210 17.32 2.59 4.40
N GLY A 211 17.54 1.60 3.52
CA GLY A 211 17.22 1.67 2.09
C GLY A 211 18.32 2.29 1.22
N ILE A 212 19.43 2.75 1.82
CA ILE A 212 20.57 3.31 1.08
C ILE A 212 21.49 2.17 0.62
N GLY A 213 21.36 1.73 -0.63
CA GLY A 213 22.15 0.64 -1.19
C GLY A 213 23.34 1.09 -2.06
N PRO A 214 24.21 0.15 -2.47
CA PRO A 214 25.20 0.39 -3.52
C PRO A 214 24.53 0.82 -4.83
N VAL A 215 25.08 1.85 -5.48
CA VAL A 215 24.62 2.37 -6.78
C VAL A 215 25.77 2.42 -7.79
N ASP A 216 25.43 2.27 -9.07
CA ASP A 216 26.38 2.44 -10.17
C ASP A 216 26.84 3.90 -10.28
N ALA A 217 28.16 4.12 -10.29
CA ALA A 217 28.80 5.40 -10.53
C ALA A 217 30.02 5.25 -11.47
N THR A 218 30.50 6.38 -11.99
CA THR A 218 31.66 6.43 -12.86
C THR A 218 32.70 7.37 -12.25
N ILE A 219 33.94 6.92 -12.11
CA ILE A 219 35.08 7.79 -11.81
C ILE A 219 35.75 8.15 -13.12
N ILE A 220 35.80 9.43 -13.46
CA ILE A 220 36.49 9.95 -14.65
C ILE A 220 37.83 10.52 -14.24
N LEU A 221 38.89 10.12 -14.94
CA LEU A 221 40.27 10.52 -14.70
C LEU A 221 40.63 11.71 -15.59
N PHE A 222 40.80 12.88 -14.98
CA PHE A 222 41.23 14.09 -15.65
C PHE A 222 42.74 14.27 -15.49
N LYS A 223 43.52 14.05 -16.56
CA LYS A 223 44.98 14.16 -16.51
C LYS A 223 45.40 15.61 -16.28
N VAL A 224 46.24 15.86 -15.28
CA VAL A 224 46.82 17.19 -15.03
C VAL A 224 47.81 17.51 -16.15
N LYS A 225 47.70 18.71 -16.72
CA LYS A 225 48.57 19.18 -17.79
C LYS A 225 50.03 19.20 -17.32
N ASP A 226 50.91 18.69 -18.18
CA ASP A 226 52.36 18.59 -17.95
C ASP A 226 52.77 17.77 -16.70
N ASP A 227 51.86 16.94 -16.18
CA ASP A 227 52.08 16.05 -15.04
C ASP A 227 51.57 14.63 -15.38
N ASP A 228 52.09 13.61 -14.70
CA ASP A 228 51.65 12.22 -14.86
C ASP A 228 50.49 11.86 -13.91
N ILE A 229 50.07 12.83 -13.10
CA ILE A 229 48.98 12.70 -12.14
C ILE A 229 47.62 12.98 -12.81
N SER A 230 46.59 12.22 -12.43
CA SER A 230 45.19 12.47 -12.80
C SER A 230 44.33 12.79 -11.58
N LEU A 231 43.33 13.66 -11.74
CA LEU A 231 42.30 13.91 -10.74
C LEU A 231 41.12 12.97 -10.99
N ALA A 232 40.71 12.20 -9.98
CA ALA A 232 39.57 11.29 -10.10
C ALA A 232 38.28 12.00 -9.71
N ALA A 233 37.43 12.33 -10.68
CA ALA A 233 36.13 12.94 -10.43
C ALA A 233 35.01 11.89 -10.49
N LEU A 234 34.26 11.72 -9.40
CA LEU A 234 33.11 10.81 -9.38
C LEU A 234 31.87 11.50 -9.96
N THR A 235 31.13 10.78 -10.81
CA THR A 235 29.86 11.25 -11.38
C THR A 235 28.86 10.11 -11.52
N TYR A 236 27.58 10.42 -11.33
CA TYR A 236 26.45 9.56 -11.68
C TYR A 236 25.92 9.82 -13.10
N ARG A 237 26.51 10.80 -13.79
CA ARG A 237 26.06 11.29 -15.10
C ARG A 237 27.25 11.35 -16.06
N PRO A 238 27.82 10.21 -16.46
CA PRO A 238 28.98 10.20 -17.35
C PRO A 238 28.69 10.84 -18.72
N GLU A 239 27.42 10.87 -19.16
CA GLU A 239 27.01 11.54 -20.39
C GLU A 239 27.28 13.04 -20.38
N THR A 240 27.44 13.66 -19.19
CA THR A 240 27.61 15.11 -19.10
C THR A 240 29.05 15.60 -19.32
N ILE A 241 30.00 14.68 -19.53
CA ILE A 241 31.42 14.95 -19.74
C ILE A 241 31.71 15.97 -20.87
N PHE A 242 30.85 16.03 -21.89
CA PHE A 242 30.98 16.97 -23.01
C PHE A 242 30.76 18.43 -22.61
N GLY A 243 30.09 18.67 -21.48
CA GLY A 243 29.78 20.01 -20.98
C GLY A 243 30.69 20.45 -19.85
N VAL A 244 31.78 19.72 -19.59
CA VAL A 244 32.69 20.03 -18.48
C VAL A 244 33.46 21.31 -18.77
N THR A 245 33.36 22.29 -17.86
CA THR A 245 34.04 23.58 -18.00
C THR A 245 35.22 23.77 -17.06
N ASN A 246 35.26 23.01 -15.97
CA ASN A 246 36.30 23.04 -14.94
C ASN A 246 36.19 21.79 -14.05
N VAL A 247 37.15 21.60 -13.15
CA VAL A 247 37.07 20.60 -12.07
C VAL A 247 37.05 21.32 -10.73
N TRP A 248 36.21 20.87 -9.80
CA TRP A 248 36.09 21.41 -8.45
C TRP A 248 36.91 20.60 -7.45
N VAL A 249 37.67 21.32 -6.64
CA VAL A 249 38.46 20.79 -5.53
C VAL A 249 38.22 21.66 -4.29
N ARG A 250 38.27 21.05 -3.11
CA ARG A 250 38.16 21.79 -1.86
C ARG A 250 39.56 22.24 -1.38
N PRO A 251 39.83 23.56 -1.25
CA PRO A 251 41.19 24.06 -1.01
C PRO A 251 41.76 23.75 0.38
N ASP A 252 40.90 23.61 1.40
CA ASP A 252 41.24 23.28 2.80
C ASP A 252 41.26 21.77 3.08
N ALA A 253 41.15 20.93 2.06
CA ALA A 253 41.19 19.48 2.19
C ALA A 253 42.53 18.89 1.75
N THR A 254 42.99 17.86 2.46
CA THR A 254 44.14 17.04 2.08
C THR A 254 43.66 15.80 1.33
N TYR A 255 44.20 15.57 0.13
CA TYR A 255 43.90 14.42 -0.72
C TYR A 255 45.07 13.42 -0.71
N LYS A 256 44.79 12.16 -1.04
CA LYS A 256 45.79 11.11 -1.23
C LYS A 256 46.23 11.05 -2.68
N VAL A 257 47.53 10.86 -2.89
CA VAL A 257 48.09 10.45 -4.17
C VAL A 257 48.23 8.92 -4.12
N VAL A 258 47.52 8.23 -5.01
CA VAL A 258 47.47 6.78 -5.06
C VAL A 258 47.94 6.27 -6.43
N ILE A 259 48.60 5.11 -6.44
CA ILE A 259 48.74 4.30 -7.66
C ILE A 259 47.47 3.45 -7.75
N LEU A 260 46.59 3.79 -8.69
CA LEU A 260 45.37 3.06 -9.01
C LEU A 260 45.58 2.31 -10.33
N ASP A 261 45.62 0.97 -10.27
CA ASP A 261 45.83 0.09 -11.42
C ASP A 261 47.01 0.52 -12.32
N GLY A 262 48.08 1.01 -11.70
CA GLY A 262 49.30 1.48 -12.36
C GLY A 262 49.32 2.96 -12.77
N LYS A 263 48.27 3.73 -12.51
CA LYS A 263 48.20 5.17 -12.79
C LYS A 263 48.27 6.00 -11.51
N LYS A 264 48.97 7.14 -11.54
CA LYS A 264 48.98 8.08 -10.41
C LYS A 264 47.70 8.92 -10.41
N VAL A 265 46.92 8.82 -9.34
CA VAL A 265 45.60 9.45 -9.22
C VAL A 265 45.48 10.16 -7.88
N VAL A 266 44.79 11.30 -7.86
CA VAL A 266 44.43 12.04 -6.64
C VAL A 266 42.97 11.80 -6.30
N MET A 267 42.71 11.41 -5.04
CA MET A 267 41.37 11.20 -4.47
C MET A 267 41.42 11.24 -2.94
N ASN A 268 40.27 11.14 -2.25
CA ASN A 268 40.23 10.96 -0.80
C ASN A 268 40.60 9.51 -0.35
N ASP A 269 40.80 9.34 0.95
CA ASP A 269 41.11 8.05 1.58
C ASP A 269 39.94 7.05 1.52
N TYR A 270 38.72 7.55 1.75
CA TYR A 270 37.49 6.75 1.70
C TYR A 270 37.33 5.98 0.39
N MET A 271 37.48 6.66 -0.75
CA MET A 271 37.34 6.04 -2.07
C MET A 271 38.51 5.12 -2.38
N ALA A 272 39.72 5.42 -1.90
CA ALA A 272 40.86 4.54 -2.05
C ALA A 272 40.63 3.18 -1.36
N GLU A 273 40.09 3.18 -0.14
CA GLU A 273 39.68 1.95 0.58
C GLU A 273 38.54 1.22 -0.13
N GLU A 274 37.52 1.96 -0.57
CA GLU A 274 36.36 1.39 -1.27
C GLU A 274 36.77 0.73 -2.61
N LEU A 275 37.64 1.37 -3.39
CA LEU A 275 38.18 0.80 -4.63
C LEU A 275 38.99 -0.47 -4.40
N ALA A 276 39.78 -0.53 -3.33
CA ALA A 276 40.53 -1.73 -2.96
C ALA A 276 39.58 -2.91 -2.67
N ASP A 277 38.47 -2.66 -1.99
CA ASP A 277 37.41 -3.65 -1.73
C ASP A 277 36.52 -3.96 -2.95
N GLN A 278 36.74 -3.26 -4.06
CA GLN A 278 36.16 -3.54 -5.38
C GLN A 278 37.18 -4.12 -6.37
N LYS A 279 38.27 -4.70 -5.86
CA LYS A 279 39.32 -5.42 -6.63
C LYS A 279 40.24 -4.54 -7.47
N HIS A 280 40.27 -3.23 -7.24
CA HIS A 280 41.30 -2.38 -7.82
C HIS A 280 42.60 -2.49 -7.03
N ARG A 281 43.75 -2.38 -7.72
CA ARG A 281 45.05 -2.28 -7.05
C ARG A 281 45.27 -0.83 -6.65
N VAL A 282 45.23 -0.57 -5.34
CA VAL A 282 45.39 0.77 -4.77
C VAL A 282 46.60 0.77 -3.84
N GLU A 283 47.54 1.67 -4.09
CA GLU A 283 48.70 1.91 -3.22
C GLU A 283 48.81 3.41 -2.93
N VAL A 284 48.77 3.80 -1.66
CA VAL A 284 48.92 5.21 -1.25
C VAL A 284 50.41 5.55 -1.25
N ILE A 285 50.81 6.54 -2.08
CA ILE A 285 52.20 6.95 -2.27
C ILE A 285 52.51 8.35 -1.75
N GLY A 286 51.50 9.12 -1.34
CA GLY A 286 51.69 10.44 -0.76
C GLY A 286 50.37 11.20 -0.53
N GLU A 287 50.50 12.48 -0.21
CA GLU A 287 49.38 13.40 0.04
C GLU A 287 49.59 14.70 -0.72
N VAL A 288 48.50 15.38 -1.05
CA VAL A 288 48.52 16.69 -1.71
C VAL A 288 47.43 17.58 -1.12
N GLU A 289 47.79 18.82 -0.78
CA GLU A 289 46.84 19.84 -0.35
C GLU A 289 45.97 20.29 -1.51
N GLY A 290 44.66 20.41 -1.31
CA GLY A 290 43.72 20.84 -2.34
C GLY A 290 44.06 22.21 -2.92
N SER A 291 44.57 23.13 -2.09
CA SER A 291 45.08 24.44 -2.50
C SER A 291 46.21 24.36 -3.53
N ALA A 292 47.03 23.31 -3.53
CA ALA A 292 48.11 23.10 -4.50
C ALA A 292 47.61 22.61 -5.87
N LEU A 293 46.35 22.17 -5.95
CA LEU A 293 45.71 21.76 -7.20
C LEU A 293 44.97 22.92 -7.88
N ILE A 294 44.58 23.94 -7.12
CA ILE A 294 43.86 25.11 -7.65
C ILE A 294 44.73 25.87 -8.65
N GLY A 295 44.13 26.29 -9.76
CA GLY A 295 44.81 27.02 -10.84
C GLY A 295 45.58 26.13 -11.83
N LYS A 296 45.75 24.84 -11.55
CA LYS A 296 46.24 23.87 -12.55
C LYS A 296 45.19 23.65 -13.64
N TYR A 297 45.61 23.09 -14.76
CA TYR A 297 44.74 22.65 -15.84
C TYR A 297 44.71 21.14 -15.91
N VAL A 298 43.55 20.61 -16.28
CA VAL A 298 43.36 19.20 -16.58
C VAL A 298 42.78 19.03 -17.98
N ILE A 299 43.04 17.88 -18.58
CA ILE A 299 42.60 17.55 -19.94
C ILE A 299 41.29 16.79 -19.85
N ASN A 300 40.25 17.28 -20.53
CA ASN A 300 39.00 16.56 -20.69
C ASN A 300 39.23 15.36 -21.64
N PRO A 301 38.97 14.12 -21.19
CA PRO A 301 39.35 12.92 -21.94
C PRO A 301 38.57 12.70 -23.23
N VAL A 302 37.45 13.38 -23.44
CA VAL A 302 36.58 13.14 -24.61
C VAL A 302 36.85 14.10 -25.75
N ASN A 303 37.15 15.37 -25.44
CA ASN A 303 37.38 16.41 -26.45
C ASN A 303 38.81 16.97 -26.46
N GLY A 304 39.65 16.60 -25.49
CA GLY A 304 41.03 17.05 -25.36
C GLY A 304 41.19 18.50 -24.89
N GLU A 305 40.10 19.18 -24.51
CA GLU A 305 40.15 20.57 -24.05
C GLU A 305 40.81 20.68 -22.67
N GLU A 306 41.57 21.76 -22.49
CA GLU A 306 42.18 22.11 -21.21
C GLU A 306 41.17 22.90 -20.36
N VAL A 307 40.80 22.35 -19.21
CA VAL A 307 39.87 22.99 -18.27
C VAL A 307 40.57 23.26 -16.93
N PRO A 308 40.30 24.40 -16.29
CA PRO A 308 40.96 24.78 -15.04
C PRO A 308 40.44 23.98 -13.83
N VAL A 309 41.27 23.88 -12.79
CA VAL A 309 40.87 23.39 -11.47
C VAL A 309 40.52 24.60 -10.58
N LEU A 310 39.30 24.64 -10.08
CA LEU A 310 38.74 25.75 -9.31
C LEU A 310 38.29 25.31 -7.90
N PRO A 311 38.25 26.24 -6.93
CA PRO A 311 37.83 25.93 -5.57
C PRO A 311 36.30 25.97 -5.44
N ALA A 312 35.75 25.07 -4.64
CA ALA A 312 34.32 25.09 -4.27
C ALA A 312 34.10 24.64 -2.82
N SER A 313 33.23 25.34 -2.09
CA SER A 313 32.90 25.02 -0.69
C SER A 313 31.88 23.88 -0.57
N PHE A 314 31.04 23.70 -1.58
CA PHE A 314 30.00 22.67 -1.59
C PHE A 314 30.58 21.25 -1.71
N VAL A 315 31.80 21.11 -2.25
CA VAL A 315 32.51 19.83 -2.35
C VAL A 315 32.78 19.30 -0.94
N VAL A 316 32.26 18.11 -0.66
CA VAL A 316 32.48 17.40 0.59
C VAL A 316 33.67 16.46 0.40
N PRO A 317 34.84 16.71 1.03
CA PRO A 317 36.09 16.02 0.70
C PRO A 317 36.03 14.51 0.87
N ASP A 318 35.24 14.05 1.84
CA ASP A 318 35.11 12.65 2.18
C ASP A 318 33.91 11.98 1.51
N GLU A 319 33.20 12.61 0.56
CA GLU A 319 32.15 11.98 -0.26
C GLU A 319 32.60 11.76 -1.70
N GLY A 320 32.20 10.62 -2.28
CA GLY A 320 32.75 10.18 -3.57
C GLY A 320 34.28 10.16 -3.51
N THR A 321 34.93 10.75 -4.50
CA THR A 321 36.39 10.95 -4.53
C THR A 321 36.86 12.26 -3.86
N GLY A 322 35.93 13.13 -3.45
CA GLY A 322 36.22 14.49 -2.99
C GLY A 322 36.58 15.48 -4.11
N ILE A 323 36.45 15.07 -5.38
CA ILE A 323 36.72 15.87 -6.57
C ILE A 323 35.52 15.74 -7.51
N VAL A 324 35.05 16.87 -8.07
CA VAL A 324 33.81 16.91 -8.87
C VAL A 324 34.10 17.53 -10.24
N MET A 325 33.58 16.94 -11.31
CA MET A 325 33.62 17.57 -12.64
C MET A 325 32.49 18.59 -12.76
N SER A 326 32.80 19.80 -13.22
CA SER A 326 31.83 20.90 -13.27
C SER A 326 31.13 20.94 -14.61
N VAL A 327 29.80 20.79 -14.62
CA VAL A 327 28.93 20.95 -15.80
C VAL A 327 27.86 22.03 -15.53
N PRO A 328 28.23 23.33 -15.54
CA PRO A 328 27.36 24.42 -15.12
C PRO A 328 26.06 24.56 -15.91
N ALA A 329 25.93 23.93 -17.08
CA ALA A 329 24.69 23.97 -17.83
C ALA A 329 23.62 23.01 -17.30
N HIS A 330 24.04 21.91 -16.66
CA HIS A 330 23.18 20.78 -16.31
C HIS A 330 23.23 20.41 -14.82
N ALA A 331 24.08 21.09 -14.02
CA ALA A 331 24.18 20.91 -12.58
C ALA A 331 24.01 22.27 -11.85
N PRO A 332 22.93 22.44 -11.05
CA PRO A 332 22.68 23.68 -10.29
C PRO A 332 23.80 24.07 -9.33
N TYR A 333 24.42 23.09 -8.65
CA TYR A 333 25.59 23.32 -7.79
C TYR A 333 26.74 23.97 -8.56
N ASP A 334 27.08 23.42 -9.73
CA ASP A 334 28.18 23.91 -10.57
C ASP A 334 27.89 25.33 -11.10
N TYR A 335 26.65 25.57 -11.53
CA TYR A 335 26.23 26.89 -11.98
C TYR A 335 26.37 27.94 -10.87
N GLN A 336 25.86 27.63 -9.68
CA GLN A 336 25.89 28.55 -8.56
C GLN A 336 27.31 28.79 -8.04
N ALA A 337 28.15 27.75 -7.92
CA ALA A 337 29.55 27.89 -7.50
C ALA A 337 30.34 28.77 -8.49
N LEU A 338 30.13 28.58 -9.80
CA LEU A 338 30.75 29.43 -10.81
C LEU A 338 30.20 30.87 -10.77
N ALA A 339 28.92 31.06 -10.50
CA ALA A 339 28.31 32.38 -10.34
C ALA A 339 28.87 33.13 -9.11
N ASP A 340 29.10 32.43 -8.01
CA ASP A 340 29.71 32.98 -6.79
C ASP A 340 31.16 33.40 -7.05
N LEU A 341 31.96 32.55 -7.71
CA LEU A 341 33.33 32.90 -8.10
C LEU A 341 33.40 34.11 -9.05
N ARG A 342 32.44 34.27 -9.96
CA ARG A 342 32.37 35.46 -10.84
C ARG A 342 32.02 36.75 -10.09
N LYS A 343 31.37 36.65 -8.92
CA LYS A 343 31.05 37.80 -8.06
C LYS A 343 32.19 38.14 -7.10
N ALA A 344 33.13 37.21 -6.87
CA ALA A 344 34.27 37.42 -6.00
C ALA A 344 35.16 38.59 -6.49
N SER A 345 35.73 39.31 -5.53
CA SER A 345 36.65 40.42 -5.81
C SER A 345 37.97 39.92 -6.41
N PRO A 346 38.70 40.77 -7.17
CA PRO A 346 40.03 40.41 -7.68
C PRO A 346 41.02 39.97 -6.59
N GLU A 347 40.90 40.52 -5.37
CA GLU A 347 41.73 40.14 -4.22
C GLU A 347 41.40 38.73 -3.72
N GLU A 348 40.12 38.35 -3.65
CA GLU A 348 39.69 37.01 -3.26
C GLU A 348 40.12 35.95 -4.30
N LEU A 349 40.00 36.27 -5.59
CA LEU A 349 40.45 35.39 -6.67
C LEU A 349 41.98 35.23 -6.67
N SER A 350 42.72 36.32 -6.46
CA SER A 350 44.19 36.28 -6.36
C SER A 350 44.67 35.47 -5.14
N LYS A 351 44.01 35.63 -3.97
CA LYS A 351 44.29 34.80 -2.77
C LYS A 351 44.04 33.31 -3.00
N ALA A 352 43.09 32.96 -3.87
CA ALA A 352 42.82 31.58 -4.26
C ALA A 352 43.73 31.07 -5.40
N GLY A 353 44.71 31.87 -5.86
CA GLY A 353 45.60 31.50 -6.97
C GLY A 353 44.93 31.53 -8.35
N LEU A 354 43.83 32.27 -8.52
CA LEU A 354 43.01 32.29 -9.72
C LEU A 354 43.17 33.58 -10.52
N ASN A 355 43.15 33.45 -11.85
CA ASN A 355 43.02 34.59 -12.76
C ASN A 355 41.53 34.96 -12.92
N GLY A 356 41.17 36.19 -12.50
CA GLY A 356 39.78 36.64 -12.55
C GLY A 356 39.19 36.79 -13.96
N ASP A 357 40.02 37.08 -14.97
CA ASP A 357 39.56 37.15 -16.36
C ASP A 357 39.21 35.75 -16.90
N LEU A 358 39.95 34.74 -16.46
CA LEU A 358 39.68 33.34 -16.81
C LEU A 358 38.35 32.87 -16.22
N VAL A 359 38.09 33.13 -14.93
CA VAL A 359 36.81 32.76 -14.28
C VAL A 359 35.62 33.44 -14.98
N LYS A 360 35.81 34.69 -15.42
CA LYS A 360 34.80 35.44 -16.19
C LYS A 360 34.63 34.95 -17.62
N ALA A 361 35.62 34.25 -18.19
CA ALA A 361 35.55 33.73 -19.56
C ALA A 361 34.80 32.40 -19.66
N ILE A 362 34.80 31.59 -18.59
CA ILE A 362 34.08 30.30 -18.55
C ILE A 362 32.59 30.56 -18.85
N ARG A 363 31.96 29.75 -19.70
CA ARG A 363 30.52 29.83 -20.03
C ARG A 363 29.90 28.43 -19.93
N PRO A 364 28.65 28.29 -19.43
CA PRO A 364 27.97 27.00 -19.44
C PRO A 364 27.83 26.44 -20.86
N ILE A 365 28.13 25.16 -21.05
CA ILE A 365 28.04 24.47 -22.33
C ILE A 365 26.79 23.57 -22.31
N LYS A 366 25.77 23.92 -23.09
CA LYS A 366 24.51 23.15 -23.15
C LYS A 366 24.68 21.91 -24.04
N ILE A 367 24.62 20.74 -23.43
CA ILE A 367 24.80 19.42 -24.07
C ILE A 367 23.53 18.55 -24.08
N ILE A 368 22.47 18.97 -23.39
CA ILE A 368 21.19 18.27 -23.33
C ILE A 368 20.06 19.26 -23.67
N GLU A 369 19.21 18.87 -24.61
CA GLU A 369 17.97 19.56 -24.95
C GLU A 369 16.80 18.91 -24.21
N VAL A 370 15.98 19.74 -23.56
CA VAL A 370 14.73 19.33 -22.91
C VAL A 370 13.59 20.14 -23.53
N PRO A 371 12.47 19.52 -23.95
CA PRO A 371 11.40 20.20 -24.70
C PRO A 371 10.91 21.53 -24.09
N ASP A 372 10.87 21.62 -22.76
CA ASP A 372 10.30 22.76 -22.03
C ASP A 372 11.34 23.81 -21.57
N ILE A 373 12.63 23.63 -21.90
CA ILE A 373 13.73 24.50 -21.42
C ILE A 373 14.53 25.04 -22.61
N LYS A 374 14.38 26.34 -22.88
CA LYS A 374 15.06 27.01 -24.00
C LYS A 374 16.45 27.52 -23.62
N GLY A 375 16.67 27.94 -22.37
CA GLY A 375 17.92 28.51 -21.89
C GLY A 375 18.92 27.46 -21.38
N VAL A 376 19.78 27.89 -20.44
CA VAL A 376 20.68 27.02 -19.68
C VAL A 376 19.86 26.36 -18.55
N PRO A 377 19.66 25.03 -18.56
CA PRO A 377 18.74 24.39 -17.62
C PRO A 377 19.06 24.63 -16.15
N ALA A 378 20.33 24.49 -15.76
CA ALA A 378 20.77 24.74 -14.38
C ALA A 378 20.52 26.19 -13.93
N GLU A 379 20.71 27.17 -14.82
CA GLU A 379 20.45 28.59 -14.52
C GLU A 379 18.96 28.82 -14.23
N GLU A 380 18.07 28.26 -15.05
CA GLU A 380 16.62 28.39 -14.86
C GLU A 380 16.19 27.78 -13.53
N MET A 381 16.77 26.64 -13.14
CA MET A 381 16.48 25.96 -11.88
C MET A 381 16.99 26.75 -10.67
N VAL A 382 18.22 27.26 -10.73
CA VAL A 382 18.79 28.15 -9.70
C VAL A 382 17.92 29.38 -9.49
N LYS A 383 17.42 30.01 -10.56
CA LYS A 383 16.48 31.14 -10.49
C LYS A 383 15.12 30.74 -9.92
N HIS A 384 14.55 29.62 -10.37
CA HIS A 384 13.25 29.13 -9.92
C HIS A 384 13.23 28.85 -8.41
N TYR A 385 14.27 28.17 -7.92
CA TYR A 385 14.45 27.84 -6.51
C TYR A 385 15.04 28.97 -5.66
N ARG A 386 15.33 30.13 -6.27
CA ARG A 386 15.84 31.35 -5.62
C ARG A 386 17.14 31.12 -4.82
N VAL A 387 18.00 30.25 -5.34
CA VAL A 387 19.30 29.93 -4.75
C VAL A 387 20.16 31.19 -4.71
N LYS A 388 20.81 31.44 -3.56
CA LYS A 388 21.61 32.66 -3.33
C LYS A 388 23.12 32.43 -3.39
N SER A 389 23.57 31.29 -2.87
CA SER A 389 24.98 30.88 -2.84
C SER A 389 25.09 29.36 -2.94
N GLN A 390 26.31 28.87 -3.22
CA GLN A 390 26.62 27.44 -3.29
C GLN A 390 26.45 26.69 -1.95
N ASP A 391 26.27 27.43 -0.84
CA ASP A 391 26.04 26.85 0.50
C ASP A 391 24.54 26.61 0.80
N ASP A 392 23.62 27.03 -0.09
CA ASP A 392 22.17 26.81 0.02
C ASP A 392 21.78 25.37 -0.37
N ARG A 393 22.24 24.41 0.43
CA ARG A 393 22.18 22.97 0.11
C ARG A 393 20.76 22.47 -0.13
N GLU A 394 19.79 22.85 0.72
CA GLU A 394 18.42 22.35 0.60
C GLU A 394 17.74 22.82 -0.71
N ALA A 395 17.97 24.06 -1.12
CA ALA A 395 17.45 24.58 -2.38
C ALA A 395 18.17 23.93 -3.59
N LEU A 396 19.49 23.76 -3.50
CA LEU A 396 20.30 23.14 -4.55
C LEU A 396 20.03 21.65 -4.73
N ASP A 397 19.79 20.90 -3.66
CA ASP A 397 19.41 19.48 -3.71
C ASP A 397 18.08 19.30 -4.45
N ARG A 398 17.08 20.12 -4.13
CA ARG A 398 15.77 20.11 -4.83
C ARG A 398 15.93 20.49 -6.29
N ALA A 399 16.65 21.56 -6.59
CA ALA A 399 16.90 22.01 -7.95
C ALA A 399 17.61 20.95 -8.79
N THR A 400 18.62 20.27 -8.21
CA THR A 400 19.41 19.23 -8.88
C THR A 400 18.57 18.00 -9.16
N LYS A 401 17.82 17.52 -8.17
CA LYS A 401 16.95 16.34 -8.30
C LYS A 401 15.90 16.53 -9.39
N ASP A 402 15.24 17.68 -9.41
CA ASP A 402 14.22 18.00 -10.41
C ASP A 402 14.80 18.05 -11.82
N LEU A 403 15.96 18.71 -11.98
CA LEU A 403 16.60 18.84 -13.29
C LEU A 403 17.07 17.49 -13.81
N TYR A 404 17.74 16.71 -12.96
CA TYR A 404 18.28 15.40 -13.34
C TYR A 404 17.16 14.45 -13.77
N SER A 405 16.03 14.45 -13.06
CA SER A 405 14.86 13.65 -13.43
C SER A 405 14.32 14.06 -14.81
N LYS A 406 14.10 15.35 -15.05
CA LYS A 406 13.62 15.85 -16.34
C LYS A 406 14.55 15.49 -17.49
N GLU A 407 15.86 15.73 -17.33
CA GLU A 407 16.86 15.42 -18.36
C GLU A 407 16.98 13.92 -18.62
N PHE A 408 16.87 13.08 -17.60
CA PHE A 408 16.96 11.63 -17.78
C PHE A 408 15.81 11.06 -18.60
N TYR A 409 14.57 11.51 -18.37
CA TYR A 409 13.38 10.98 -19.05
C TYR A 409 13.06 11.67 -20.37
N MET A 410 13.26 12.99 -20.46
CA MET A 410 12.85 13.81 -21.60
C MET A 410 14.03 14.34 -22.41
N GLY A 411 15.26 14.24 -21.88
CA GLY A 411 16.44 14.85 -22.48
C GLY A 411 16.96 14.11 -23.70
N VAL A 412 17.43 14.90 -24.67
CA VAL A 412 18.10 14.43 -25.89
C VAL A 412 19.46 15.12 -25.97
N MET A 413 20.50 14.35 -26.31
CA MET A 413 21.86 14.88 -26.45
C MET A 413 21.92 15.91 -27.60
N SER A 414 22.53 17.07 -27.34
CA SER A 414 22.54 18.24 -28.23
C SER A 414 23.69 18.23 -29.25
N LYS A 415 23.69 19.24 -30.13
CA LYS A 415 24.78 19.55 -31.07
C LYS A 415 26.07 19.85 -30.30
N GLY A 416 27.13 19.10 -30.59
CA GLY A 416 28.43 19.18 -29.89
C GLY A 416 28.80 17.92 -29.11
N THR A 417 27.87 16.97 -28.98
CA THR A 417 28.11 15.65 -28.36
C THR A 417 28.59 14.59 -29.35
N GLY A 418 29.01 15.00 -30.55
CA GLY A 418 29.54 14.11 -31.60
C GLY A 418 28.54 13.05 -32.03
N LYS A 419 28.95 11.77 -32.00
CA LYS A 419 28.13 10.62 -32.40
C LYS A 419 26.90 10.37 -31.52
N TYR A 420 26.77 11.08 -30.40
CA TYR A 420 25.64 10.95 -29.48
C TYR A 420 24.50 11.92 -29.79
N GLU A 421 24.69 12.87 -30.70
CA GLU A 421 23.67 13.86 -31.07
C GLU A 421 22.34 13.19 -31.45
N GLY A 422 21.24 13.68 -30.87
CA GLY A 422 19.89 13.17 -31.15
C GLY A 422 19.51 11.88 -30.41
N ILE A 423 20.45 11.26 -29.67
CA ILE A 423 20.16 10.09 -28.83
C ILE A 423 19.54 10.54 -27.50
N LYS A 424 18.55 9.80 -27.00
CA LYS A 424 17.97 10.05 -25.67
C LYS A 424 19.02 9.83 -24.57
N VAL A 425 19.04 10.68 -23.54
CA VAL A 425 20.00 10.62 -22.42
C VAL A 425 20.09 9.22 -21.79
N MET A 426 18.94 8.57 -21.57
CA MET A 426 18.85 7.21 -21.01
C MET A 426 19.63 6.17 -21.83
N SER A 427 19.70 6.35 -23.15
CA SER A 427 20.45 5.46 -24.05
C SER A 427 21.90 5.90 -24.23
N ALA A 428 22.18 7.21 -24.22
CA ALA A 428 23.53 7.75 -24.39
C ALA A 428 24.44 7.46 -23.18
N ARG A 429 23.91 7.52 -21.96
CA ARG A 429 24.66 7.31 -20.71
C ARG A 429 25.54 6.04 -20.70
N PRO A 430 25.01 4.83 -20.94
CA PRO A 430 25.85 3.63 -20.97
C PRO A 430 26.86 3.62 -22.13
N MET A 431 26.54 4.26 -23.26
CA MET A 431 27.45 4.30 -24.42
C MET A 431 28.67 5.20 -24.14
N VAL A 432 28.44 6.38 -23.55
CA VAL A 432 29.51 7.33 -23.18
C VAL A 432 30.40 6.73 -22.09
N GLU A 433 29.82 6.06 -21.10
CA GLU A 433 30.59 5.37 -20.06
C GLU A 433 31.54 4.33 -20.66
N GLU A 434 31.07 3.53 -21.62
CA GLU A 434 31.89 2.49 -22.26
C GLU A 434 33.01 3.07 -23.13
N GLU A 435 32.75 4.19 -23.83
CA GLU A 435 33.79 4.90 -24.57
C GLU A 435 34.89 5.42 -23.64
N LEU A 436 34.51 6.07 -22.54
CA LEU A 436 35.47 6.58 -21.55
C LEU A 436 36.34 5.46 -20.96
N LYS A 437 35.76 4.28 -20.70
CA LYS A 437 36.53 3.10 -20.27
C LYS A 437 37.49 2.62 -21.34
N SER A 438 37.05 2.57 -22.61
CA SER A 438 37.90 2.15 -23.72
C SER A 438 39.12 3.04 -23.93
N LEU A 439 39.00 4.34 -23.60
CA LEU A 439 40.10 5.30 -23.57
C LEU A 439 41.00 5.17 -22.34
N GLY A 440 40.66 4.29 -21.39
CA GLY A 440 41.31 4.18 -20.09
C GLY A 440 41.12 5.43 -19.22
N ALA A 441 40.13 6.26 -19.52
CA ALA A 441 39.87 7.53 -18.85
C ALA A 441 38.76 7.44 -17.80
N ALA A 442 38.11 6.29 -17.63
CA ALA A 442 37.13 6.09 -16.58
C ALA A 442 37.15 4.69 -15.99
N LEU A 443 36.67 4.60 -14.75
CA LEU A 443 36.41 3.35 -14.03
C LEU A 443 34.93 3.31 -13.66
N LYS A 444 34.28 2.17 -13.89
CA LYS A 444 32.95 1.92 -13.33
C LYS A 444 33.11 1.38 -11.92
N VAL A 445 32.38 1.96 -10.98
CA VAL A 445 32.45 1.64 -9.56
C VAL A 445 31.05 1.55 -8.98
N PHE A 446 30.92 0.86 -7.86
CA PHE A 446 29.74 0.93 -7.01
C PHE A 446 30.06 1.78 -5.80
N THR A 447 29.20 2.71 -5.43
CA THR A 447 29.40 3.51 -4.21
C THR A 447 28.07 3.73 -3.50
N LEU A 448 28.09 4.40 -2.35
CA LEU A 448 26.88 4.81 -1.65
C LEU A 448 26.51 6.24 -2.05
N PRO A 449 25.23 6.54 -2.34
CA PRO A 449 24.81 7.86 -2.78
C PRO A 449 24.94 8.93 -1.69
N SER A 450 25.13 8.53 -0.44
CA SER A 450 25.37 9.38 0.72
C SER A 450 26.14 8.64 1.80
N LYS A 451 26.57 9.34 2.85
CA LYS A 451 27.24 8.72 4.00
C LYS A 451 26.29 7.77 4.72
N VAL A 452 26.75 6.55 4.94
CA VAL A 452 26.05 5.53 5.72
C VAL A 452 26.97 5.06 6.85
N TYR A 453 26.38 4.86 8.02
CA TYR A 453 27.06 4.36 9.19
C TYR A 453 26.42 3.07 9.67
N CYS A 454 27.25 2.14 10.14
CA CYS A 454 26.80 0.98 10.89
C CYS A 454 26.42 1.41 12.31
N ARG A 455 25.50 0.68 12.97
CA ARG A 455 25.15 0.93 14.39
C ARG A 455 26.36 0.84 15.34
N CYS A 456 27.45 0.18 14.94
CA CYS A 456 28.70 0.14 15.70
C CYS A 456 29.53 1.44 15.64
N GLY A 457 29.04 2.46 14.91
CA GLY A 457 29.64 3.77 14.73
C GLY A 457 30.63 3.88 13.57
N ALA A 458 30.94 2.78 12.88
CA ALA A 458 31.85 2.81 11.74
C ALA A 458 31.16 3.29 10.46
N ARG A 459 31.85 4.12 9.68
CA ARG A 459 31.43 4.48 8.32
C ARG A 459 31.50 3.25 7.43
N THR A 460 30.45 3.02 6.64
CA THR A 460 30.38 1.90 5.70
C THR A 460 30.81 2.30 4.30
N HIS A 461 31.19 1.31 3.51
CA HIS A 461 31.55 1.45 2.09
C HIS A 461 31.06 0.24 1.31
N VAL A 462 31.22 0.26 -0.01
CA VAL A 462 30.87 -0.87 -0.87
C VAL A 462 32.03 -1.85 -0.99
N LYS A 463 31.74 -3.13 -0.74
CA LYS A 463 32.67 -4.24 -0.98
C LYS A 463 32.06 -5.25 -1.93
N PHE A 464 32.87 -5.83 -2.82
CA PHE A 464 32.45 -7.02 -3.53
C PHE A 464 32.67 -8.26 -2.67
N VAL A 465 31.57 -8.87 -2.23
CA VAL A 465 31.62 -10.20 -1.64
C VAL A 465 31.64 -11.23 -2.75
N GLU A 466 32.64 -12.11 -2.71
CA GLU A 466 32.71 -13.28 -3.59
C GLU A 466 31.81 -14.39 -3.04
N ASN A 467 31.43 -15.33 -3.91
CA ASN A 467 30.71 -16.53 -3.51
C ASN A 467 29.30 -16.31 -2.94
N GLN A 468 28.66 -15.18 -3.27
CA GLN A 468 27.26 -14.92 -2.92
C GLN A 468 26.32 -15.73 -3.84
N TRP A 469 25.27 -16.30 -3.27
CA TRP A 469 24.22 -16.98 -4.03
C TRP A 469 23.10 -16.02 -4.41
N PHE A 470 22.63 -16.16 -5.65
CA PHE A 470 21.60 -15.31 -6.26
C PHE A 470 20.47 -16.13 -6.87
N LEU A 471 19.26 -15.58 -6.77
CA LEU A 471 18.12 -15.96 -7.59
C LEU A 471 18.18 -15.15 -8.89
N THR A 472 18.05 -15.84 -10.03
CA THR A 472 18.18 -15.23 -11.35
C THR A 472 16.88 -14.61 -11.85
N TYR A 473 16.28 -13.70 -11.08
CA TYR A 473 15.05 -13.02 -11.48
C TYR A 473 15.20 -12.19 -12.76
N SER A 474 16.43 -11.89 -13.19
CA SER A 474 16.67 -11.22 -14.48
C SER A 474 16.51 -12.14 -15.70
N ASP A 475 16.36 -13.45 -15.52
CA ASP A 475 16.12 -14.42 -16.60
C ASP A 475 14.85 -14.06 -17.39
N GLN A 476 14.98 -13.95 -18.72
CA GLN A 476 13.88 -13.48 -19.57
C GLN A 476 12.75 -14.50 -19.67
N GLY A 477 13.06 -15.80 -19.73
CA GLY A 477 12.04 -16.84 -19.79
C GLY A 477 11.22 -16.93 -18.49
N TRP A 478 11.85 -16.71 -17.34
CA TRP A 478 11.16 -16.61 -16.05
C TRP A 478 10.27 -15.37 -16.00
N LYS A 479 10.77 -14.21 -16.43
CA LYS A 479 10.00 -12.96 -16.52
C LYS A 479 8.75 -13.10 -17.37
N GLU A 480 8.84 -13.75 -18.53
CA GLU A 480 7.68 -13.98 -19.40
C GLU A 480 6.60 -14.81 -18.71
N LYS A 481 6.98 -15.89 -18.02
CA LYS A 481 6.02 -16.70 -17.22
C LYS A 481 5.41 -15.92 -16.07
N VAL A 482 6.18 -15.05 -15.42
CA VAL A 482 5.67 -14.17 -14.35
C VAL A 482 4.63 -13.20 -14.90
N LYS A 483 4.90 -12.57 -16.05
CA LYS A 483 3.93 -11.69 -16.72
C LYS A 483 2.67 -12.44 -17.12
N GLU A 484 2.80 -13.65 -17.64
CA GLU A 484 1.66 -14.52 -17.95
C GLU A 484 0.83 -14.83 -16.69
N ALA A 485 1.47 -15.11 -15.55
CA ALA A 485 0.78 -15.32 -14.29
C ALA A 485 0.06 -14.04 -13.82
N ILE A 486 0.73 -12.89 -13.83
CA ILE A 486 0.14 -11.58 -13.53
C ILE A 486 -1.07 -11.32 -14.44
N ASP A 487 -1.00 -11.71 -15.71
CA ASP A 487 -2.12 -11.52 -16.64
C ASP A 487 -3.36 -12.33 -16.30
N SER A 488 -3.18 -13.51 -15.69
CA SER A 488 -4.26 -14.40 -15.25
C SER A 488 -4.84 -14.10 -13.87
N MET A 489 -4.21 -13.18 -13.12
CA MET A 489 -4.59 -12.85 -11.74
C MET A 489 -5.57 -11.67 -11.65
N SER A 490 -6.41 -11.70 -10.61
CA SER A 490 -7.21 -10.55 -10.19
C SER A 490 -6.43 -9.65 -9.23
N PHE A 491 -6.45 -8.34 -9.46
CA PHE A 491 -5.84 -7.35 -8.57
C PHE A 491 -6.90 -6.46 -7.94
N TYR A 492 -6.70 -6.13 -6.66
CA TYR A 492 -7.62 -5.26 -5.92
C TYR A 492 -6.84 -4.06 -5.34
N PRO A 493 -6.99 -2.86 -5.93
CA PRO A 493 -7.83 -2.54 -7.08
C PRO A 493 -7.20 -2.96 -8.43
N PRO A 494 -7.98 -3.07 -9.53
CA PRO A 494 -7.51 -3.63 -10.81
C PRO A 494 -6.33 -2.89 -11.45
N GLN A 495 -6.19 -1.59 -11.17
CA GLN A 495 -5.14 -0.74 -11.74
C GLN A 495 -3.73 -1.18 -11.29
N LEU A 496 -3.60 -1.93 -10.19
CA LEU A 496 -2.30 -2.42 -9.72
C LEU A 496 -1.63 -3.42 -10.66
N LYS A 497 -2.39 -4.04 -11.56
CA LYS A 497 -1.86 -5.01 -12.52
C LYS A 497 -0.72 -4.42 -13.36
N GLU A 498 -0.89 -3.21 -13.87
CA GLU A 498 0.12 -2.53 -14.70
C GLU A 498 1.41 -2.25 -13.91
N GLU A 499 1.27 -1.90 -12.64
CA GLU A 499 2.40 -1.67 -11.74
C GLU A 499 3.19 -2.95 -11.47
N PHE A 500 2.51 -4.08 -11.24
CA PHE A 500 3.20 -5.38 -11.08
C PHE A 500 3.94 -5.81 -12.34
N LEU A 501 3.39 -5.56 -13.54
CA LEU A 501 4.09 -5.82 -14.80
C LEU A 501 5.38 -4.98 -14.92
N ARG A 502 5.31 -3.69 -14.57
CA ARG A 502 6.47 -2.79 -14.55
C ARG A 502 7.54 -3.22 -13.55
N LEU A 503 7.12 -3.63 -12.35
CA LEU A 503 8.03 -4.14 -11.32
C LEU A 503 8.72 -5.44 -11.75
N ALA A 504 8.00 -6.36 -12.42
CA ALA A 504 8.57 -7.58 -12.97
C ALA A 504 9.67 -7.29 -14.00
N ASP A 505 9.49 -6.26 -14.84
CA ASP A 505 10.49 -5.83 -15.81
C ASP A 505 11.73 -5.24 -15.16
N TRP A 506 11.54 -4.42 -14.13
CA TRP A 506 12.64 -3.76 -13.42
C TRP A 506 13.49 -4.73 -12.59
N LEU A 507 12.89 -5.80 -12.05
CA LEU A 507 13.54 -6.70 -11.10
C LEU A 507 14.82 -7.32 -11.69
N ARG A 508 15.89 -7.28 -10.89
CA ARG A 508 17.20 -7.87 -11.18
C ARG A 508 17.45 -9.06 -10.26
N ASP A 509 18.58 -9.73 -10.46
CA ASP A 509 18.97 -10.86 -9.62
C ASP A 509 19.06 -10.46 -8.15
N TRP A 510 18.64 -11.37 -7.28
CA TRP A 510 18.47 -11.12 -5.86
C TRP A 510 19.41 -11.99 -5.04
N ALA A 511 20.21 -11.38 -4.16
CA ALA A 511 21.04 -12.11 -3.22
C ALA A 511 20.15 -12.73 -2.13
N PHE A 512 20.02 -14.06 -2.12
CA PHE A 512 19.03 -14.74 -1.27
C PHE A 512 19.64 -15.44 -0.04
N THR A 513 20.93 -15.26 0.21
CA THR A 513 21.63 -15.92 1.31
C THR A 513 22.42 -14.97 2.16
N HIS A 514 22.35 -15.12 3.48
CA HIS A 514 23.14 -14.37 4.47
C HIS A 514 23.96 -15.31 5.36
N GLN A 515 24.80 -14.74 6.23
CA GLN A 515 25.58 -15.47 7.24
C GLN A 515 25.22 -14.94 8.63
N ASN A 516 25.30 -15.80 9.66
CA ASN A 516 25.08 -15.44 11.06
C ASN A 516 23.67 -14.89 11.40
N GLU A 517 22.64 -15.32 10.66
CA GLU A 517 21.24 -14.95 10.92
C GLU A 517 20.39 -16.19 11.28
N LEU A 518 19.20 -15.96 11.85
CA LEU A 518 18.20 -17.02 11.96
C LEU A 518 17.65 -17.35 10.58
N GLY A 519 17.51 -18.64 10.25
CA GLY A 519 16.96 -19.06 8.96
C GLY A 519 17.14 -20.54 8.70
N THR A 520 16.75 -20.98 7.50
CA THR A 520 17.04 -22.34 7.02
C THR A 520 18.41 -22.35 6.36
N PRO A 521 19.35 -23.21 6.79
CA PRO A 521 20.63 -23.39 6.11
C PRO A 521 20.45 -23.81 4.65
N LEU A 522 21.32 -23.32 3.77
CA LEU A 522 21.27 -23.70 2.36
C LEU A 522 21.71 -25.17 2.20
N PRO A 523 20.91 -26.05 1.55
CA PRO A 523 21.15 -27.50 1.58
C PRO A 523 22.52 -27.94 1.04
N TRP A 524 23.06 -27.24 0.04
CA TRP A 524 24.33 -27.56 -0.60
C TRP A 524 25.50 -26.64 -0.18
N ASP A 525 25.23 -25.63 0.65
CA ASP A 525 26.27 -24.72 1.15
C ASP A 525 25.91 -24.21 2.56
N PRO A 526 25.93 -25.08 3.60
CA PRO A 526 25.30 -24.79 4.90
C PRO A 526 25.91 -23.65 5.71
N GLN A 527 27.03 -23.08 5.27
CA GLN A 527 27.58 -21.83 5.84
C GLN A 527 26.67 -20.63 5.58
N TRP A 528 25.76 -20.74 4.62
CA TRP A 528 24.77 -19.74 4.27
C TRP A 528 23.40 -20.11 4.81
N VAL A 529 22.64 -19.11 5.22
CA VAL A 529 21.21 -19.23 5.54
C VAL A 529 20.39 -18.49 4.50
N ILE A 530 19.24 -19.06 4.12
CA ILE A 530 18.30 -18.42 3.20
C ILE A 530 17.66 -17.22 3.91
N GLU A 531 17.65 -16.06 3.25
CA GLU A 531 17.13 -14.81 3.82
C GLU A 531 15.59 -14.73 3.82
N SER A 532 15.08 -13.73 4.53
CA SER A 532 13.69 -13.61 4.94
C SER A 532 12.70 -13.42 3.78
N LEU A 533 13.04 -12.65 2.75
CA LEU A 533 12.18 -12.43 1.58
C LEU A 533 12.19 -13.63 0.61
N SER A 534 13.10 -14.57 0.82
CA SER A 534 13.39 -15.69 -0.06
C SER A 534 12.73 -16.99 0.45
N ASP A 535 12.78 -17.25 1.76
CA ASP A 535 12.09 -18.40 2.39
C ASP A 535 10.57 -18.22 2.57
N SER A 536 10.06 -17.02 2.24
CA SER A 536 8.66 -16.61 2.46
C SER A 536 7.81 -16.61 1.17
N THR A 537 8.25 -17.29 0.13
CA THR A 537 7.67 -17.15 -1.22
C THR A 537 6.58 -18.17 -1.57
N ILE A 538 6.66 -19.42 -1.10
CA ILE A 538 5.66 -20.48 -1.39
C ILE A 538 5.11 -21.20 -0.14
N TYR A 539 5.36 -20.66 1.05
CA TYR A 539 4.94 -21.28 2.33
C TYR A 539 3.43 -21.51 2.46
N MET A 540 2.62 -20.90 1.59
CA MET A 540 1.18 -21.14 1.55
C MET A 540 0.88 -22.60 1.19
N ALA A 541 1.75 -23.26 0.42
CA ALA A 541 1.65 -24.70 0.16
C ALA A 541 1.86 -25.50 1.45
N TYR A 542 2.80 -25.08 2.29
CA TYR A 542 3.05 -25.69 3.59
C TYR A 542 1.85 -25.59 4.54
N TYR A 543 1.07 -24.48 4.52
CA TYR A 543 -0.18 -24.40 5.29
C TYR A 543 -1.17 -25.53 5.00
N THR A 544 -1.20 -26.04 3.77
CA THR A 544 -2.14 -27.10 3.37
C THR A 544 -1.86 -28.42 4.10
N ILE A 545 -0.61 -28.66 4.51
CA ILE A 545 -0.19 -29.93 5.11
C ILE A 545 0.36 -29.81 6.53
N SER A 546 0.63 -28.60 7.04
CA SER A 546 1.29 -28.40 8.34
C SER A 546 0.60 -29.12 9.50
N HIS A 547 -0.74 -29.08 9.55
CA HIS A 547 -1.56 -29.77 10.55
C HIS A 547 -1.49 -31.30 10.48
N LEU A 548 -1.07 -31.88 9.36
CA LEU A 548 -0.90 -33.31 9.16
C LEU A 548 0.48 -33.82 9.56
N ILE A 549 1.51 -32.97 9.44
CA ILE A 549 2.91 -33.38 9.62
C ILE A 549 3.53 -32.89 10.93
N GLN A 550 3.24 -31.67 11.37
CA GLN A 550 3.92 -31.09 12.53
C GLN A 550 3.56 -31.85 13.81
N GLY A 551 4.58 -32.35 14.51
CA GLY A 551 4.43 -33.15 15.73
C GLY A 551 3.89 -34.56 15.49
N LYS A 552 3.69 -34.98 14.24
CA LYS A 552 3.10 -36.28 13.86
C LYS A 552 4.06 -37.17 13.06
N VAL A 553 5.06 -36.59 12.41
CA VAL A 553 6.13 -37.32 11.71
C VAL A 553 7.49 -36.89 12.24
N ASN A 554 8.53 -37.68 12.04
CA ASN A 554 9.89 -37.21 12.30
C ASN A 554 10.33 -36.28 11.14
N PRO A 555 10.85 -35.06 11.39
CA PRO A 555 11.34 -34.16 10.34
C PRO A 555 12.31 -34.80 9.34
N ASP A 556 13.16 -35.73 9.76
CA ASP A 556 14.12 -36.42 8.87
C ASP A 556 13.44 -37.31 7.83
N GLN A 557 12.17 -37.65 8.03
CA GLN A 557 11.35 -38.40 7.08
C GLN A 557 10.81 -37.50 5.94
N LEU A 558 10.80 -36.17 6.12
CA LEU A 558 10.35 -35.22 5.11
C LEU A 558 11.42 -34.99 4.05
N LYS A 559 11.68 -36.03 3.26
CA LYS A 559 12.64 -36.04 2.16
C LYS A 559 12.07 -35.34 0.91
N PRO A 560 12.90 -34.91 -0.05
CA PRO A 560 12.43 -34.26 -1.27
C PRO A 560 11.33 -35.03 -2.03
N GLU A 561 11.38 -36.37 -2.01
CA GLU A 561 10.40 -37.25 -2.66
C GLU A 561 8.98 -37.08 -2.06
N PHE A 562 8.87 -36.80 -0.75
CA PHE A 562 7.58 -36.52 -0.12
C PHE A 562 6.96 -35.26 -0.70
N PHE A 563 7.72 -34.16 -0.73
CA PHE A 563 7.23 -32.88 -1.21
C PHE A 563 6.99 -32.89 -2.72
N ASP A 564 7.82 -33.58 -3.50
CA ASP A 564 7.58 -33.78 -4.93
C ASP A 564 6.27 -34.50 -5.19
N TYR A 565 5.99 -35.58 -4.46
CA TYR A 565 4.72 -36.28 -4.62
C TYR A 565 3.53 -35.40 -4.19
N VAL A 566 3.62 -34.78 -3.01
CA VAL A 566 2.52 -33.97 -2.47
C VAL A 566 2.22 -32.78 -3.38
N PHE A 567 3.24 -32.02 -3.78
CA PHE A 567 3.07 -30.74 -4.47
C PHE A 567 3.15 -30.82 -5.99
N LEU A 568 4.00 -31.70 -6.53
CA LEU A 568 4.25 -31.79 -7.98
C LEU A 568 3.64 -33.05 -8.59
N GLY A 569 3.29 -34.05 -7.77
CA GLY A 569 2.75 -35.32 -8.24
C GLY A 569 3.78 -36.24 -8.88
N TYR A 570 5.06 -36.06 -8.56
CA TYR A 570 6.11 -36.95 -9.07
C TYR A 570 6.24 -38.18 -8.17
N GLY A 571 6.34 -39.36 -8.79
CA GLY A 571 6.40 -40.64 -8.11
C GLY A 571 5.02 -41.23 -7.76
N ASP A 572 5.02 -42.31 -6.99
CA ASP A 572 3.82 -43.00 -6.51
C ASP A 572 3.84 -43.13 -4.96
N PRO A 573 2.67 -43.24 -4.32
CA PRO A 573 2.59 -43.19 -2.85
C PRO A 573 3.23 -44.41 -2.17
N ASP A 574 3.31 -45.57 -2.83
CA ASP A 574 3.95 -46.77 -2.28
C ASP A 574 5.48 -46.57 -2.21
N TYR A 575 6.07 -46.03 -3.27
CA TYR A 575 7.49 -45.68 -3.30
C TYR A 575 7.83 -44.62 -2.26
N VAL A 576 7.06 -43.53 -2.19
CA VAL A 576 7.30 -42.43 -1.24
C VAL A 576 7.19 -42.95 0.19
N SER A 577 6.17 -43.76 0.49
CA SER A 577 6.01 -44.37 1.81
C SER A 577 7.22 -45.23 2.20
N LYS A 578 7.73 -46.04 1.27
CA LYS A 578 8.92 -46.87 1.49
C LYS A 578 10.19 -46.03 1.74
N VAL A 579 10.41 -44.96 1.00
CA VAL A 579 11.64 -44.15 1.09
C VAL A 579 11.63 -43.25 2.33
N THR A 580 10.47 -42.72 2.69
CA THR A 580 10.33 -41.78 3.83
C THR A 580 10.02 -42.48 5.15
N GLY A 581 9.43 -43.67 5.10
CA GLY A 581 8.85 -44.34 6.26
C GLY A 581 7.57 -43.67 6.76
N ILE A 582 6.99 -42.72 6.01
CA ILE A 582 5.69 -42.11 6.30
C ILE A 582 4.61 -43.06 5.76
N SER A 583 3.50 -43.23 6.49
CA SER A 583 2.42 -44.11 6.04
C SER A 583 1.83 -43.65 4.70
N LYS A 584 1.48 -44.61 3.84
CA LYS A 584 0.84 -44.34 2.55
C LYS A 584 -0.39 -43.44 2.68
N ASP A 585 -1.27 -43.74 3.64
CA ASP A 585 -2.46 -42.93 3.95
C ASP A 585 -2.13 -41.47 4.20
N LEU A 586 -1.09 -41.18 5.02
CA LEU A 586 -0.73 -39.80 5.32
C LEU A 586 -0.13 -39.08 4.09
N VAL A 587 0.64 -39.79 3.28
CA VAL A 587 1.21 -39.27 2.02
C VAL A 587 0.10 -38.91 1.02
N GLU A 588 -0.88 -39.79 0.84
CA GLU A 588 -2.03 -39.56 -0.03
C GLU A 588 -2.89 -38.40 0.47
N ARG A 589 -3.23 -38.39 1.77
CA ARG A 589 -4.01 -37.30 2.38
C ARG A 589 -3.32 -35.95 2.30
N ALA A 590 -2.00 -35.88 2.48
CA ALA A 590 -1.25 -34.64 2.31
C ALA A 590 -1.36 -34.09 0.89
N ARG A 591 -1.30 -34.96 -0.12
CA ARG A 591 -1.52 -34.59 -1.53
C ARG A 591 -2.96 -34.13 -1.78
N GLU A 592 -3.94 -34.82 -1.22
CA GLU A 592 -5.36 -34.44 -1.35
C GLU A 592 -5.65 -33.06 -0.74
N GLU A 593 -5.13 -32.79 0.46
CA GLU A 593 -5.21 -31.47 1.10
C GLU A 593 -4.62 -30.37 0.21
N PHE A 594 -3.41 -30.57 -0.31
CA PHE A 594 -2.79 -29.60 -1.21
C PHE A 594 -3.63 -29.39 -2.48
N LYS A 595 -3.99 -30.47 -3.18
CA LYS A 595 -4.76 -30.40 -4.43
C LYS A 595 -6.12 -29.72 -4.26
N TYR A 596 -6.76 -29.93 -3.12
CA TYR A 596 -8.04 -29.31 -2.82
C TYR A 596 -7.88 -27.81 -2.54
N TRP A 597 -6.94 -27.42 -1.67
CA TRP A 597 -6.82 -26.04 -1.24
C TRP A 597 -6.11 -25.12 -2.23
N TYR A 598 -5.17 -25.64 -3.03
CA TYR A 598 -4.42 -24.83 -4.00
C TYR A 598 -5.18 -24.64 -5.32
N PRO A 599 -5.01 -23.50 -6.02
CA PRO A 599 -4.08 -22.38 -5.77
C PRO A 599 -4.50 -21.44 -4.63
N VAL A 600 -3.66 -20.50 -4.20
CA VAL A 600 -4.11 -19.41 -3.31
C VAL A 600 -5.12 -18.53 -4.06
N ASP A 601 -6.36 -18.40 -3.55
CA ASP A 601 -7.42 -17.63 -4.20
C ASP A 601 -7.21 -16.12 -4.02
N LEU A 602 -6.76 -15.70 -2.84
CA LEU A 602 -6.54 -14.30 -2.53
C LEU A 602 -5.41 -14.13 -1.50
N ARG A 603 -4.52 -13.17 -1.74
CA ARG A 603 -3.50 -12.75 -0.78
C ARG A 603 -3.59 -11.25 -0.56
N ILE A 604 -3.81 -10.83 0.70
CA ILE A 604 -3.96 -9.41 1.05
C ILE A 604 -2.74 -8.93 1.84
N SER A 605 -2.19 -7.77 1.47
CA SER A 605 -0.96 -7.24 2.04
C SER A 605 -0.88 -5.70 2.00
N GLY A 606 0.06 -5.14 2.75
CA GLY A 606 0.44 -3.74 2.65
C GLY A 606 1.23 -3.42 1.36
N LYS A 607 1.12 -2.18 0.91
CA LYS A 607 1.79 -1.68 -0.31
C LYS A 607 3.32 -1.79 -0.31
N ASP A 608 3.93 -1.87 0.86
CA ASP A 608 5.38 -2.02 1.04
C ASP A 608 5.92 -3.35 0.50
N LEU A 609 5.08 -4.39 0.41
CA LEU A 609 5.47 -5.72 -0.05
C LEU A 609 5.35 -5.93 -1.57
N MET A 610 4.86 -4.94 -2.33
CA MET A 610 4.62 -5.07 -3.78
C MET A 610 5.90 -5.27 -4.58
N GLN A 611 6.93 -4.47 -4.29
CA GLN A 611 8.18 -4.44 -5.05
C GLN A 611 9.13 -5.63 -4.78
N ASN A 612 8.84 -6.42 -3.74
CA ASN A 612 9.69 -7.51 -3.26
C ASN A 612 8.87 -8.79 -3.03
N HIS A 613 8.42 -9.05 -1.81
CA HIS A 613 7.73 -10.26 -1.35
C HIS A 613 6.63 -10.74 -2.30
N LEU A 614 5.70 -9.87 -2.70
CA LEU A 614 4.57 -10.25 -3.54
C LEU A 614 4.99 -10.56 -4.98
N LEU A 615 6.04 -9.90 -5.46
CA LEU A 615 6.63 -10.22 -6.75
C LEU A 615 7.37 -11.56 -6.68
N PHE A 616 8.18 -11.79 -5.65
CA PHE A 616 8.92 -13.03 -5.42
C PHE A 616 7.98 -14.23 -5.23
N TYR A 617 6.86 -14.01 -4.55
CA TYR A 617 5.73 -14.94 -4.46
C TYR A 617 5.31 -15.42 -5.86
N ILE A 618 5.06 -14.52 -6.82
CA ILE A 618 4.68 -14.92 -8.18
C ILE A 618 5.83 -15.67 -8.87
N TYR A 619 7.06 -15.14 -8.81
CA TYR A 619 8.24 -15.78 -9.41
C TYR A 619 8.40 -17.23 -8.96
N HIS A 620 8.35 -17.49 -7.65
CA HIS A 620 8.56 -18.84 -7.13
C HIS A 620 7.38 -19.77 -7.44
N HIS A 621 6.14 -19.26 -7.47
CA HIS A 621 4.99 -20.08 -7.85
C HIS A 621 5.11 -20.57 -9.30
N VAL A 622 5.47 -19.68 -10.24
CA VAL A 622 5.61 -20.07 -11.66
C VAL A 622 6.85 -20.93 -11.92
N ALA A 623 7.85 -20.85 -11.06
CA ALA A 623 9.04 -21.69 -11.13
C ALA A 623 8.77 -23.13 -10.69
N ILE A 624 7.97 -23.30 -9.62
CA ILE A 624 7.82 -24.59 -8.93
C ILE A 624 6.55 -25.32 -9.35
N PHE A 625 5.40 -24.66 -9.38
CA PHE A 625 4.11 -25.31 -9.57
C PHE A 625 3.59 -25.22 -11.01
N ASP A 626 2.75 -26.19 -11.36
CA ASP A 626 1.97 -26.14 -12.61
C ASP A 626 1.04 -24.93 -12.66
N LYS A 627 0.70 -24.51 -13.88
CA LYS A 627 -0.14 -23.33 -14.14
C LYS A 627 -1.49 -23.34 -13.42
N SER A 628 -2.07 -24.52 -13.20
CA SER A 628 -3.34 -24.66 -12.44
C SER A 628 -3.22 -24.26 -10.97
N TYR A 629 -2.00 -24.21 -10.43
CA TYR A 629 -1.68 -23.89 -9.03
C TYR A 629 -1.06 -22.49 -8.86
N TRP A 630 -1.02 -21.69 -9.92
CA TRP A 630 -0.56 -20.31 -9.83
C TRP A 630 -1.55 -19.44 -9.02
N PRO A 631 -1.06 -18.40 -8.33
CA PRO A 631 -1.88 -17.46 -7.59
C PRO A 631 -3.07 -16.92 -8.41
N ARG A 632 -4.23 -16.72 -7.77
CA ARG A 632 -5.41 -16.18 -8.45
C ARG A 632 -5.68 -14.71 -8.19
N GLY A 633 -5.28 -14.16 -7.04
CA GLY A 633 -5.47 -12.74 -6.80
C GLY A 633 -4.67 -12.14 -5.65
N ILE A 634 -4.42 -10.84 -5.76
CA ILE A 634 -3.70 -10.01 -4.78
C ILE A 634 -4.54 -8.78 -4.45
N GLY A 635 -4.75 -8.52 -3.16
CA GLY A 635 -5.31 -7.26 -2.65
C GLY A 635 -4.26 -6.45 -1.90
N ILE A 636 -4.25 -5.13 -2.10
CA ILE A 636 -3.31 -4.21 -1.44
C ILE A 636 -4.07 -3.19 -0.60
N ASN A 637 -3.49 -2.84 0.55
CA ASN A 637 -3.87 -1.69 1.35
C ASN A 637 -2.67 -0.76 1.65
N GLY A 638 -2.95 0.51 1.94
CA GLY A 638 -1.96 1.45 2.43
C GLY A 638 -1.56 1.21 3.89
N TRP A 639 -0.74 2.11 4.41
CA TRP A 639 -0.28 2.11 5.80
C TRP A 639 -1.36 2.64 6.73
N VAL A 640 -1.19 2.42 8.04
CA VAL A 640 -2.06 3.00 9.06
C VAL A 640 -1.38 4.23 9.68
N LEU A 641 -2.12 5.34 9.69
CA LEU A 641 -1.83 6.58 10.40
C LEU A 641 -2.68 6.62 11.68
N ILE A 642 -2.18 7.31 12.71
CA ILE A 642 -2.92 7.56 13.96
C ILE A 642 -3.18 9.07 14.06
N ASN A 643 -4.44 9.48 14.05
CA ASN A 643 -4.86 10.89 14.05
C ASN A 643 -4.13 11.74 12.99
N GLY A 644 -3.91 11.19 11.80
CA GLY A 644 -3.25 11.85 10.66
C GLY A 644 -1.72 11.77 10.66
N GLU A 645 -1.09 11.19 11.69
CA GLU A 645 0.37 11.06 11.77
C GLU A 645 0.86 9.62 11.56
N LYS A 646 2.04 9.49 10.93
CA LYS A 646 2.73 8.20 10.81
C LYS A 646 3.07 7.65 12.21
N MET A 647 2.77 6.38 12.44
CA MET A 647 3.12 5.70 13.70
C MET A 647 4.63 5.71 13.92
N SER A 648 5.05 6.15 15.11
CA SER A 648 6.44 6.13 15.54
C SER A 648 6.53 5.91 17.04
N LYS A 649 7.39 4.98 17.46
CA LYS A 649 7.71 4.76 18.88
C LYS A 649 8.28 6.03 19.51
N HIS A 650 9.08 6.81 18.77
CA HIS A 650 9.70 8.04 19.25
C HIS A 650 8.71 9.19 19.47
N LYS A 651 7.62 9.24 18.69
CA LYS A 651 6.57 10.24 18.84
C LYS A 651 5.53 9.89 19.91
N GLY A 652 5.59 8.67 20.48
CA GLY A 652 4.62 8.19 21.46
C GLY A 652 3.22 7.89 20.89
N ASN A 653 3.05 7.89 19.56
CA ASN A 653 1.77 7.62 18.89
C ASN A 653 1.67 6.18 18.34
N PHE A 654 2.53 5.26 18.80
CA PHE A 654 2.51 3.85 18.45
C PHE A 654 1.47 3.11 19.31
N ILE A 655 0.49 2.47 18.67
CA ILE A 655 -0.59 1.74 19.37
C ILE A 655 -0.51 0.26 18.98
N THR A 656 -0.38 -0.60 19.99
CA THR A 656 -0.46 -2.05 19.83
C THR A 656 -1.92 -2.49 19.67
N LEU A 657 -2.14 -3.63 19.00
CA LEU A 657 -3.46 -4.26 18.94
C LEU A 657 -3.99 -4.52 20.36
N ARG A 658 -3.12 -5.02 21.25
CA ARG A 658 -3.45 -5.31 22.64
C ARG A 658 -4.03 -4.11 23.38
N GLU A 659 -3.43 -2.93 23.22
CA GLU A 659 -3.94 -1.70 23.84
C GLU A 659 -5.33 -1.35 23.33
N ALA A 660 -5.57 -1.43 22.01
CA ALA A 660 -6.89 -1.16 21.44
C ALA A 660 -7.96 -2.14 21.96
N LEU A 661 -7.64 -3.45 21.98
CA LEU A 661 -8.53 -4.49 22.49
C LEU A 661 -8.85 -4.30 23.98
N ASN A 662 -7.86 -3.90 24.79
CA ASN A 662 -8.08 -3.67 26.21
C ASN A 662 -9.04 -2.48 26.46
N VAL A 663 -8.94 -1.42 25.65
CA VAL A 663 -9.73 -0.20 25.79
C VAL A 663 -11.16 -0.38 25.26
N ALA A 664 -11.33 -0.93 24.06
CA ALA A 664 -12.60 -0.89 23.35
C ALA A 664 -13.21 -2.25 23.01
N GLY A 665 -12.46 -3.35 23.14
CA GLY A 665 -12.85 -4.67 22.66
C GLY A 665 -12.54 -4.89 21.17
N ALA A 666 -12.71 -6.13 20.73
CA ALA A 666 -12.48 -6.58 19.36
C ALA A 666 -13.40 -5.88 18.36
N ASP A 667 -14.72 -5.96 18.51
CA ASP A 667 -15.64 -5.49 17.44
C ASP A 667 -15.60 -3.98 17.24
N ALA A 668 -15.39 -3.21 18.31
CA ALA A 668 -15.17 -1.77 18.20
C ALA A 668 -13.85 -1.47 17.47
N THR A 669 -12.75 -2.17 17.82
CA THR A 669 -11.46 -2.02 17.13
C THR A 669 -11.58 -2.36 15.65
N ARG A 670 -12.23 -3.47 15.30
CA ARG A 670 -12.50 -3.90 13.92
C ARG A 670 -13.29 -2.84 13.16
N THR A 671 -14.35 -2.32 13.77
CA THR A 671 -15.19 -1.26 13.19
C THR A 671 -14.35 -0.03 12.85
N THR A 672 -13.55 0.45 13.79
CA THR A 672 -12.70 1.63 13.58
C THR A 672 -11.65 1.39 12.50
N GLU A 673 -11.00 0.21 12.47
CA GLU A 673 -10.04 -0.14 11.42
C GLU A 673 -10.68 -0.18 10.02
N ILE A 674 -11.89 -0.72 9.89
CA ILE A 674 -12.61 -0.74 8.60
C ILE A 674 -12.98 0.67 8.15
N LEU A 675 -13.45 1.52 9.07
CA LEU A 675 -13.81 2.91 8.76
C LEU A 675 -12.59 3.80 8.47
N ALA A 676 -11.43 3.47 9.06
CA ALA A 676 -10.17 4.20 8.86
C ALA A 676 -9.63 4.08 7.43
N GLY A 677 -9.86 2.95 6.75
CA GLY A 677 -9.31 2.69 5.42
C GLY A 677 -10.03 3.38 4.27
N ALA A 678 -9.41 3.38 3.09
CA ALA A 678 -10.10 3.54 1.82
C ALA A 678 -10.62 2.17 1.32
N ASP A 679 -11.48 2.21 0.30
CA ASP A 679 -11.97 1.02 -0.41
C ASP A 679 -10.90 0.45 -1.36
N GLY A 680 -9.83 -0.09 -0.75
CA GLY A 680 -8.71 -0.74 -1.42
C GLY A 680 -7.68 0.25 -2.00
N GLY A 681 -6.46 -0.24 -2.24
CA GLY A 681 -5.43 0.51 -2.96
C GLY A 681 -4.28 1.01 -2.11
N LEU A 682 -3.61 2.06 -2.59
CA LEU A 682 -2.36 2.59 -2.03
C LEU A 682 -2.58 3.66 -0.94
N ASP A 683 -3.83 4.09 -0.76
CA ASP A 683 -4.19 5.13 0.19
C ASP A 683 -4.02 4.67 1.63
N ASP A 684 -3.41 5.52 2.43
CA ASP A 684 -3.18 5.25 3.86
C ASP A 684 -4.50 5.37 4.64
N ALA A 685 -4.72 4.42 5.54
CA ALA A 685 -5.83 4.42 6.48
C ALA A 685 -5.53 5.33 7.65
N ASN A 686 -6.52 6.08 8.14
CA ASN A 686 -6.36 6.94 9.31
C ASN A 686 -7.22 6.48 10.48
N PHE A 687 -6.60 5.93 11.50
CA PHE A 687 -7.26 5.47 12.72
C PHE A 687 -7.38 6.62 13.72
N ASN A 688 -8.61 7.10 13.95
CA ASN A 688 -8.86 8.16 14.94
C ASN A 688 -9.42 7.57 16.24
N LEU A 689 -8.88 8.03 17.37
CA LEU A 689 -9.32 7.57 18.69
C LEU A 689 -10.78 7.94 19.01
N LYS A 690 -11.28 9.05 18.46
CA LYS A 690 -12.69 9.45 18.61
C LYS A 690 -13.65 8.48 17.92
N ASP A 691 -13.23 7.91 16.79
CA ASP A 691 -14.04 6.94 16.04
C ASP A 691 -14.14 5.60 16.79
N LEU A 692 -13.15 5.28 17.63
CA LEU A 692 -13.19 4.12 18.52
C LEU A 692 -14.27 4.26 19.60
N GLU A 693 -14.41 5.44 20.20
CA GLU A 693 -15.47 5.72 21.17
C GLU A 693 -16.86 5.68 20.53
N ASN A 694 -17.00 6.22 19.32
CA ASN A 694 -18.25 6.13 18.56
C ASN A 694 -18.60 4.68 18.23
N ALA A 695 -17.62 3.86 17.82
CA ALA A 695 -17.85 2.45 17.51
C ALA A 695 -18.39 1.66 18.71
N VAL A 696 -17.86 1.86 19.92
CA VAL A 696 -18.38 1.21 21.13
C VAL A 696 -19.86 1.56 21.35
N ASN A 697 -20.21 2.85 21.24
CA ASN A 697 -21.57 3.33 21.43
C ASN A 697 -22.53 2.79 20.37
N ASP A 698 -22.12 2.85 19.10
CA ASP A 698 -22.91 2.38 17.96
C ASP A 698 -23.21 0.88 18.07
N LEU A 699 -22.24 0.08 18.47
CA LEU A 699 -22.40 -1.38 18.61
C LEU A 699 -23.32 -1.77 19.75
N VAL A 700 -23.16 -1.13 20.92
CA VAL A 700 -24.06 -1.37 22.06
C VAL A 700 -25.47 -0.88 21.74
N GLY A 701 -25.59 0.29 21.13
CA GLY A 701 -26.85 0.84 20.68
C GLY A 701 -27.54 -0.06 19.64
N TRP A 702 -26.78 -0.69 18.76
CA TRP A 702 -27.30 -1.67 17.82
C TRP A 702 -27.88 -2.90 18.53
N ILE A 703 -27.16 -3.49 19.50
CA ILE A 703 -27.67 -4.63 20.27
C ILE A 703 -29.01 -4.28 20.92
N ASP A 704 -29.06 -3.15 21.64
CA ASP A 704 -30.26 -2.74 22.37
C ASP A 704 -31.43 -2.40 21.43
N MET A 705 -31.14 -1.75 20.28
CA MET A 705 -32.13 -1.49 19.25
C MET A 705 -32.69 -2.80 18.68
N ALA A 706 -31.83 -3.70 18.22
CA ALA A 706 -32.21 -4.95 17.57
C ALA A 706 -33.15 -5.78 18.46
N LEU A 707 -32.75 -6.01 19.71
CA LEU A 707 -33.55 -6.74 20.70
C LEU A 707 -34.83 -5.97 21.06
N GLY A 708 -34.76 -4.64 21.08
CA GLY A 708 -35.88 -3.76 21.40
C GLY A 708 -36.98 -3.75 20.34
N ILE A 709 -36.66 -3.97 19.07
CA ILE A 709 -37.61 -3.86 17.95
C ILE A 709 -37.98 -5.20 17.31
N TYR A 710 -37.19 -6.26 17.51
CA TYR A 710 -37.42 -7.54 16.83
C TYR A 710 -38.83 -8.08 17.06
N ASP A 711 -39.47 -8.53 15.97
CA ASP A 711 -40.86 -9.02 15.93
C ASP A 711 -41.91 -8.05 16.50
N LYS A 712 -41.63 -6.74 16.51
CA LYS A 712 -42.60 -5.69 16.87
C LYS A 712 -43.04 -4.90 15.64
N GLY A 713 -44.29 -4.46 15.67
CA GLY A 713 -44.89 -3.67 14.61
C GLY A 713 -46.32 -4.08 14.28
N ARG A 714 -46.87 -3.42 13.26
CA ARG A 714 -48.20 -3.69 12.71
C ARG A 714 -48.17 -4.85 11.71
N ASP A 715 -49.31 -5.49 11.52
CA ASP A 715 -49.48 -6.59 10.55
C ASP A 715 -49.96 -6.11 9.18
N SER A 716 -50.67 -4.97 9.10
CA SER A 716 -51.11 -4.39 7.83
C SER A 716 -49.91 -3.95 6.97
N ARG A 717 -50.11 -3.80 5.65
CA ARG A 717 -49.13 -3.23 4.71
C ARG A 717 -49.52 -1.80 4.31
N LEU A 718 -48.53 -0.91 4.23
CA LEU A 718 -48.61 0.46 3.71
C LEU A 718 -47.72 0.58 2.46
N ALA A 719 -47.94 1.61 1.63
CA ALA A 719 -47.12 1.85 0.45
C ALA A 719 -45.64 2.11 0.77
N VAL A 720 -45.31 2.70 1.92
CA VAL A 720 -43.91 2.90 2.34
C VAL A 720 -43.20 1.59 2.72
N ASP A 721 -43.95 0.51 2.98
CA ASP A 721 -43.37 -0.83 3.22
C ASP A 721 -42.73 -1.38 1.96
N ASP A 722 -43.36 -1.07 0.83
CA ASP A 722 -42.89 -1.46 -0.49
C ASP A 722 -41.58 -0.79 -0.86
N TRP A 723 -41.42 0.46 -0.45
CA TRP A 723 -40.17 1.20 -0.53
C TRP A 723 -39.09 0.56 0.34
N PHE A 724 -39.37 0.32 1.62
CA PHE A 724 -38.35 -0.21 2.54
C PHE A 724 -37.91 -1.62 2.15
N GLU A 725 -38.84 -2.46 1.68
CA GLU A 725 -38.52 -3.79 1.13
C GLU A 725 -37.63 -3.70 -0.11
N SER A 726 -37.91 -2.76 -1.02
CA SER A 726 -37.01 -2.50 -2.16
C SER A 726 -35.63 -2.09 -1.68
N LYS A 727 -35.57 -1.12 -0.75
CA LYS A 727 -34.30 -0.57 -0.27
C LYS A 727 -33.44 -1.61 0.44
N LEU A 728 -34.07 -2.50 1.21
CA LEU A 728 -33.41 -3.62 1.86
C LEU A 728 -32.72 -4.52 0.82
N ASN A 729 -33.40 -4.90 -0.26
CA ASN A 729 -32.81 -5.73 -1.32
C ASN A 729 -31.73 -4.99 -2.12
N SER A 730 -31.94 -3.72 -2.44
CA SER A 730 -30.94 -2.87 -3.11
C SER A 730 -29.66 -2.76 -2.29
N ILE A 731 -29.76 -2.59 -0.97
CA ILE A 731 -28.57 -2.55 -0.11
C ILE A 731 -27.89 -3.91 0.01
N ILE A 732 -28.63 -5.03 0.11
CA ILE A 732 -28.01 -6.37 0.08
C ILE A 732 -27.19 -6.53 -1.22
N LYS A 733 -27.73 -6.10 -2.36
CA LYS A 733 -27.05 -6.15 -3.66
C LYS A 733 -25.78 -5.31 -3.66
N ASP A 734 -25.88 -4.03 -3.29
CA ASP A 734 -24.75 -3.11 -3.29
C ASP A 734 -23.63 -3.55 -2.34
N VAL A 735 -23.98 -4.02 -1.14
CA VAL A 735 -23.01 -4.54 -0.16
C VAL A 735 -22.35 -5.81 -0.69
N THR A 736 -23.10 -6.69 -1.34
CA THR A 736 -22.55 -7.89 -1.97
C THR A 736 -21.53 -7.53 -3.04
N ASP A 737 -21.85 -6.57 -3.92
CA ASP A 737 -20.93 -6.10 -4.96
C ASP A 737 -19.67 -5.45 -4.36
N ASP A 738 -19.83 -4.68 -3.27
CA ASP A 738 -18.69 -4.11 -2.56
C ASP A 738 -17.78 -5.18 -1.94
N MET A 739 -18.35 -6.22 -1.35
CA MET A 739 -17.60 -7.32 -0.76
C MET A 739 -16.84 -8.14 -1.81
N GLU A 740 -17.44 -8.39 -2.98
CA GLU A 740 -16.76 -9.08 -4.09
C GLU A 740 -15.58 -8.29 -4.67
N ASN A 741 -15.61 -6.95 -4.54
CA ASN A 741 -14.57 -6.05 -5.03
C ASN A 741 -13.62 -5.54 -3.92
N LEU A 742 -13.67 -6.11 -2.72
CA LEU A 742 -12.87 -5.71 -1.55
C LEU A 742 -13.04 -4.23 -1.14
N ARG A 743 -14.20 -3.63 -1.46
CA ARG A 743 -14.62 -2.30 -1.01
C ARG A 743 -15.22 -2.37 0.39
N LEU A 744 -14.40 -2.82 1.33
CA LEU A 744 -14.83 -3.24 2.66
C LEU A 744 -15.42 -2.10 3.51
N LYS A 745 -14.95 -0.86 3.32
CA LYS A 745 -15.50 0.29 4.03
C LYS A 745 -16.87 0.66 3.48
N SER A 746 -17.01 0.77 2.16
CA SER A 746 -18.31 1.00 1.52
C SER A 746 -19.31 -0.09 1.88
N ALA A 747 -18.90 -1.36 1.84
CA ALA A 747 -19.73 -2.49 2.24
C ALA A 747 -20.23 -2.32 3.69
N PHE A 748 -19.34 -2.06 4.64
CA PHE A 748 -19.72 -1.88 6.04
C PHE A 748 -20.60 -0.64 6.26
N VAL A 749 -20.27 0.49 5.63
CA VAL A 749 -21.05 1.72 5.77
C VAL A 749 -22.46 1.56 5.23
N LYS A 750 -22.63 0.96 4.05
CA LYS A 750 -23.95 0.68 3.47
C LYS A 750 -24.73 -0.34 4.30
N ALA A 751 -24.07 -1.42 4.73
CA ALA A 751 -24.69 -2.44 5.56
C ALA A 751 -25.12 -1.89 6.92
N PHE A 752 -24.20 -1.37 7.71
CA PHE A 752 -24.45 -1.00 9.10
C PHE A 752 -25.17 0.35 9.22
N TYR A 753 -24.66 1.41 8.60
CA TYR A 753 -25.26 2.75 8.72
C TYR A 753 -26.37 2.99 7.68
N GLY A 754 -26.19 2.52 6.44
CA GLY A 754 -27.16 2.72 5.35
C GLY A 754 -28.53 2.09 5.64
N LEU A 755 -28.57 0.82 6.04
CA LEU A 755 -29.83 0.16 6.42
C LEU A 755 -30.45 0.78 7.67
N GLN A 756 -29.66 1.14 8.69
CA GLN A 756 -30.19 1.81 9.88
C GLN A 756 -30.83 3.17 9.52
N ASN A 757 -30.21 3.95 8.63
CA ASN A 757 -30.76 5.22 8.18
C ASN A 757 -32.05 5.01 7.36
N ALA A 758 -32.07 4.02 6.46
CA ALA A 758 -33.28 3.65 5.73
C ALA A 758 -34.41 3.21 6.66
N PHE A 759 -34.10 2.43 7.70
CA PHE A 759 -35.08 1.99 8.69
C PHE A 759 -35.57 3.15 9.58
N LYS A 760 -34.70 4.09 9.97
CA LYS A 760 -35.11 5.30 10.70
C LYS A 760 -36.09 6.14 9.88
N TRP A 761 -35.81 6.35 8.59
CA TRP A 761 -36.75 7.02 7.68
C TRP A 761 -38.06 6.25 7.56
N TYR A 762 -37.98 4.92 7.36
CA TYR A 762 -39.14 4.04 7.29
C TYR A 762 -40.06 4.17 8.51
N VAL A 763 -39.50 4.08 9.72
CA VAL A 763 -40.26 4.22 10.97
C VAL A 763 -40.89 5.60 11.06
N ARG A 764 -40.15 6.66 10.69
CA ARG A 764 -40.67 8.02 10.70
C ARG A 764 -41.86 8.19 9.75
N ARG A 765 -41.78 7.62 8.55
CA ARG A 765 -42.84 7.67 7.53
C ARG A 765 -44.05 6.80 7.86
N ALA A 766 -43.82 5.59 8.35
CA ALA A 766 -44.87 4.63 8.66
C ALA A 766 -45.52 4.87 10.04
N GLY A 767 -44.84 5.60 10.93
CA GLY A 767 -45.18 5.70 12.35
C GLY A 767 -44.89 4.38 13.09
N THR A 768 -45.71 3.35 12.83
CA THR A 768 -45.45 1.98 13.30
C THR A 768 -44.99 1.13 12.11
N PRO A 769 -43.79 0.52 12.16
CA PRO A 769 -43.28 -0.30 11.06
C PRO A 769 -44.05 -1.62 10.94
N ASN A 770 -44.02 -2.24 9.76
CA ASN A 770 -44.55 -3.57 9.54
C ASN A 770 -43.68 -4.63 10.26
N ARG A 771 -44.34 -5.56 10.98
CA ARG A 771 -43.68 -6.55 11.84
C ARG A 771 -42.71 -7.46 11.06
N GLU A 772 -43.11 -7.91 9.87
CA GLU A 772 -42.29 -8.78 9.02
C GLU A 772 -41.04 -8.03 8.53
N LEU A 773 -41.20 -6.77 8.11
CA LEU A 773 -40.08 -5.93 7.67
C LEU A 773 -39.13 -5.59 8.81
N THR A 774 -39.62 -5.41 10.04
CA THR A 774 -38.75 -5.27 11.21
C THR A 774 -37.92 -6.53 11.45
N ARG A 775 -38.51 -7.74 11.36
CA ARG A 775 -37.76 -9.01 11.45
C ARG A 775 -36.70 -9.09 10.37
N ARG A 776 -37.07 -8.88 9.10
CA ARG A 776 -36.15 -8.93 7.96
C ARG A 776 -35.03 -7.90 8.09
N PHE A 777 -35.31 -6.68 8.55
CA PHE A 777 -34.31 -5.65 8.78
C PHE A 777 -33.25 -6.12 9.78
N VAL A 778 -33.68 -6.59 10.96
CA VAL A 778 -32.75 -7.01 12.02
C VAL A 778 -31.91 -8.20 11.57
N GLU A 779 -32.53 -9.21 10.98
CA GLU A 779 -31.84 -10.39 10.46
C GLU A 779 -30.84 -10.03 9.35
N THR A 780 -31.25 -9.19 8.39
CA THR A 780 -30.39 -8.78 7.27
C THR A 780 -29.20 -7.95 7.77
N LEU A 781 -29.42 -6.95 8.63
CA LEU A 781 -28.33 -6.13 9.16
C LEU A 781 -27.32 -6.98 9.93
N THR A 782 -27.82 -7.91 10.74
CA THR A 782 -27.00 -8.82 11.54
C THR A 782 -26.11 -9.68 10.65
N LEU A 783 -26.68 -10.29 9.60
CA LEU A 783 -25.94 -11.13 8.67
C LEU A 783 -24.95 -10.34 7.79
N LEU A 784 -25.35 -9.17 7.26
CA LEU A 784 -24.43 -8.33 6.46
C LEU A 784 -23.27 -7.79 7.29
N SER A 785 -23.48 -7.56 8.59
CA SER A 785 -22.45 -7.02 9.49
C SER A 785 -21.58 -8.12 10.11
N ALA A 786 -21.99 -9.39 10.08
CA ALA A 786 -21.30 -10.50 10.70
C ALA A 786 -19.83 -10.69 10.27
N PRO A 787 -19.41 -10.44 9.01
CA PRO A 787 -17.99 -10.47 8.66
C PRO A 787 -17.14 -9.42 9.39
N PHE A 788 -17.74 -8.28 9.73
CA PHE A 788 -17.07 -7.12 10.32
C PHE A 788 -17.09 -7.14 11.83
N ILE A 789 -18.24 -7.47 12.43
CA ILE A 789 -18.51 -7.41 13.88
C ILE A 789 -19.09 -8.75 14.38
N PRO A 790 -18.33 -9.85 14.25
CA PRO A 790 -18.86 -11.19 14.41
C PRO A 790 -19.40 -11.48 15.82
N HIS A 791 -18.84 -10.86 16.87
CA HIS A 791 -19.26 -11.14 18.25
C HIS A 791 -20.61 -10.47 18.57
N VAL A 792 -20.77 -9.20 18.16
CA VAL A 792 -22.04 -8.46 18.26
C VAL A 792 -23.11 -9.12 17.40
N ALA A 793 -22.75 -9.60 16.20
CA ALA A 793 -23.69 -10.30 15.33
C ALA A 793 -24.18 -11.62 15.97
N GLU A 794 -23.31 -12.40 16.61
CA GLU A 794 -23.72 -13.60 17.34
C GLU A 794 -24.67 -13.26 18.50
N GLU A 795 -24.36 -12.21 19.26
CA GLU A 795 -25.16 -11.81 20.41
C GLU A 795 -26.55 -11.36 19.98
N VAL A 796 -26.66 -10.58 18.90
CA VAL A 796 -27.95 -10.18 18.34
C VAL A 796 -28.70 -11.39 17.82
N TRP A 797 -28.06 -12.25 17.02
CA TRP A 797 -28.69 -13.44 16.41
C TRP A 797 -29.33 -14.36 17.47
N HIS A 798 -28.60 -14.66 18.53
CA HIS A 798 -29.13 -15.48 19.61
C HIS A 798 -30.12 -14.73 20.50
N GLY A 799 -29.89 -13.43 20.74
CA GLY A 799 -30.78 -12.60 21.55
C GLY A 799 -32.17 -12.42 20.92
N ILE A 800 -32.29 -12.47 19.59
CA ILE A 800 -33.57 -12.48 18.87
C ILE A 800 -34.19 -13.90 18.73
N GLY A 801 -33.59 -14.90 19.36
CA GLY A 801 -34.11 -16.27 19.40
C GLY A 801 -33.84 -17.12 18.16
N LYS A 802 -32.87 -16.75 17.31
CA LYS A 802 -32.44 -17.61 16.21
C LYS A 802 -31.53 -18.72 16.71
N GLU A 803 -31.58 -19.85 16.01
CA GLU A 803 -30.74 -21.02 16.29
C GLU A 803 -29.48 -21.03 15.42
N GLY A 804 -28.47 -21.78 15.87
CA GLY A 804 -27.18 -21.91 15.20
C GLY A 804 -26.31 -20.67 15.32
N LEU A 805 -25.04 -20.83 14.95
CA LEU A 805 -24.05 -19.75 15.01
C LEU A 805 -24.15 -18.84 13.79
N VAL A 806 -24.10 -17.52 13.98
CA VAL A 806 -24.20 -16.54 12.89
C VAL A 806 -23.09 -16.76 11.84
N VAL A 807 -21.90 -17.18 12.30
CA VAL A 807 -20.73 -17.42 11.45
C VAL A 807 -20.88 -18.64 10.53
N THR A 808 -21.94 -19.42 10.72
CA THR A 808 -22.31 -20.59 9.89
C THR A 808 -23.53 -20.34 9.00
N GLN A 809 -24.17 -19.16 9.11
CA GLN A 809 -25.36 -18.82 8.33
C GLN A 809 -25.01 -18.41 6.89
N GLU A 810 -25.97 -18.58 5.99
CA GLU A 810 -25.85 -18.12 4.61
C GLU A 810 -25.89 -16.59 4.52
N TRP A 811 -25.18 -16.04 3.54
CA TRP A 811 -25.26 -14.63 3.17
C TRP A 811 -26.69 -14.29 2.72
N PRO A 812 -27.24 -13.12 3.08
CA PRO A 812 -28.58 -12.72 2.68
C PRO A 812 -28.75 -12.77 1.16
N LYS A 813 -29.82 -13.43 0.70
CA LYS A 813 -30.14 -13.53 -0.73
C LYS A 813 -30.87 -12.29 -1.18
N VAL A 814 -30.43 -11.71 -2.29
CA VAL A 814 -31.12 -10.62 -2.98
C VAL A 814 -32.33 -11.19 -3.71
N ASP A 815 -33.51 -10.62 -3.49
CA ASP A 815 -34.65 -10.81 -4.38
C ASP A 815 -34.75 -9.62 -5.33
N GLU A 816 -34.17 -9.77 -6.53
CA GLU A 816 -34.15 -8.69 -7.52
C GLU A 816 -35.56 -8.29 -7.98
N SER A 817 -36.56 -9.18 -7.87
CA SER A 817 -37.95 -8.86 -8.21
C SER A 817 -38.58 -7.85 -7.27
N LYS A 818 -38.00 -7.65 -6.08
CA LYS A 818 -38.45 -6.69 -5.07
C LYS A 818 -37.79 -5.33 -5.21
N ILE A 819 -36.72 -5.23 -6.01
CA ILE A 819 -36.04 -3.96 -6.29
C ILE A 819 -36.88 -3.14 -7.26
N ARG A 820 -37.47 -2.06 -6.77
CA ARG A 820 -38.38 -1.17 -7.49
C ARG A 820 -37.80 0.24 -7.51
N ALA A 821 -36.91 0.50 -8.46
CA ALA A 821 -36.22 1.79 -8.61
C ALA A 821 -37.18 3.00 -8.75
N GLU A 822 -38.36 2.82 -9.37
CA GLU A 822 -39.36 3.89 -9.43
C GLU A 822 -39.97 4.21 -8.05
N VAL A 823 -40.19 3.21 -7.20
CA VAL A 823 -40.70 3.38 -5.83
C VAL A 823 -39.64 4.03 -4.94
N GLU A 824 -38.37 3.62 -5.08
CA GLU A 824 -37.24 4.26 -4.40
C GLU A 824 -37.15 5.75 -4.73
N ARG A 825 -37.16 6.11 -6.02
CA ARG A 825 -37.15 7.52 -6.46
C ARG A 825 -38.39 8.29 -6.01
N GLY A 826 -39.57 7.66 -6.02
CA GLY A 826 -40.80 8.27 -5.51
C GLY A 826 -40.69 8.69 -4.05
N GLU A 827 -40.10 7.85 -3.20
CA GLU A 827 -39.90 8.18 -1.79
C GLU A 827 -38.73 9.18 -1.60
N GLU A 828 -37.71 9.16 -2.44
CA GLU A 828 -36.66 10.20 -2.45
C GLU A 828 -37.25 11.60 -2.74
N ILE A 829 -38.27 11.69 -3.60
CA ILE A 829 -39.02 12.94 -3.82
C ILE A 829 -39.77 13.33 -2.54
N VAL A 830 -40.45 12.39 -1.87
CA VAL A 830 -41.14 12.65 -0.59
C VAL A 830 -40.17 13.19 0.47
N GLU A 831 -38.99 12.59 0.61
CA GLU A 831 -37.96 13.04 1.54
C GLU A 831 -37.40 14.42 1.14
N SER A 832 -37.19 14.69 -0.16
CA SER A 832 -36.77 16.00 -0.63
C SER A 832 -37.81 17.08 -0.29
N VAL A 833 -39.09 16.81 -0.54
CA VAL A 833 -40.19 17.73 -0.24
C VAL A 833 -40.33 17.95 1.26
N TYR A 834 -40.16 16.92 2.08
CA TYR A 834 -40.09 17.05 3.54
C TYR A 834 -39.04 18.09 3.96
N ASN A 835 -37.81 17.96 3.44
CA ASN A 835 -36.71 18.86 3.79
C ASN A 835 -36.97 20.28 3.28
N ASP A 836 -37.47 20.43 2.05
CA ASP A 836 -37.82 21.73 1.48
C ASP A 836 -38.91 22.44 2.31
N ILE A 837 -39.98 21.74 2.71
CA ILE A 837 -41.03 22.31 3.58
C ILE A 837 -40.43 22.74 4.92
N LYS A 838 -39.59 21.90 5.53
CA LYS A 838 -38.94 22.19 6.82
C LYS A 838 -38.09 23.46 6.74
N GLU A 839 -37.27 23.60 5.70
CA GLU A 839 -36.45 24.79 5.48
C GLU A 839 -37.31 26.03 5.28
N VAL A 840 -38.35 25.94 4.44
CA VAL A 840 -39.26 27.07 4.17
C VAL A 840 -40.00 27.48 5.45
N LEU A 841 -40.55 26.55 6.22
CA LEU A 841 -41.22 26.86 7.49
C LEU A 841 -40.27 27.50 8.51
N THR A 842 -39.02 27.04 8.56
CA THR A 842 -37.99 27.64 9.43
C THR A 842 -37.74 29.11 9.07
N LEU A 843 -37.70 29.42 7.78
CA LEU A 843 -37.54 30.80 7.29
C LEU A 843 -38.79 31.67 7.50
N LEU A 844 -39.98 31.07 7.44
CA LEU A 844 -41.25 31.77 7.59
C LEU A 844 -41.68 31.98 9.05
N GLY A 845 -41.19 31.15 9.98
CA GLY A 845 -41.60 31.16 11.39
C GLY A 845 -42.97 30.54 11.66
N GLY A 846 -43.59 29.88 10.68
CA GLY A 846 -44.90 29.23 10.79
C GLY A 846 -45.76 29.33 9.52
N GLY A 847 -46.96 28.77 9.58
CA GLY A 847 -47.97 28.80 8.51
C GLY A 847 -49.32 28.28 8.99
N LYS A 848 -50.34 28.32 8.12
CA LYS A 848 -51.70 27.79 8.36
C LYS A 848 -51.97 26.49 7.62
N SER A 849 -51.50 26.37 6.39
CA SER A 849 -51.68 25.19 5.53
C SER A 849 -50.51 25.08 4.54
N ILE A 850 -50.26 23.88 4.02
CA ILE A 850 -49.24 23.61 3.00
C ILE A 850 -49.91 22.96 1.79
N THR A 851 -49.62 23.46 0.59
CA THR A 851 -50.05 22.84 -0.67
C THR A 851 -48.84 22.49 -1.52
N ILE A 852 -48.75 21.23 -1.91
CA ILE A 852 -47.71 20.68 -2.78
C ILE A 852 -48.30 20.57 -4.20
N ILE A 853 -47.66 21.18 -5.19
CA ILE A 853 -48.16 21.27 -6.56
C ILE A 853 -47.28 20.44 -7.48
N VAL A 854 -47.87 19.37 -8.04
CA VAL A 854 -47.20 18.45 -8.97
C VAL A 854 -47.26 19.01 -10.38
N ALA A 855 -46.12 18.96 -11.07
CA ALA A 855 -45.94 19.55 -12.39
C ALA A 855 -46.92 19.03 -13.46
N ALA A 856 -47.17 19.85 -14.49
CA ALA A 856 -48.01 19.52 -15.63
C ALA A 856 -47.39 18.43 -16.53
N PRO A 857 -48.20 17.63 -17.26
CA PRO A 857 -47.71 16.52 -18.09
C PRO A 857 -46.64 16.88 -19.11
N TRP A 858 -46.75 18.06 -19.73
CA TRP A 858 -45.81 18.51 -20.74
C TRP A 858 -44.41 18.72 -20.16
N LYS A 859 -44.28 19.11 -18.87
CA LYS A 859 -42.99 19.27 -18.20
C LYS A 859 -42.29 17.93 -17.99
N TYR A 860 -43.03 16.85 -17.68
CA TYR A 860 -42.47 15.50 -17.63
C TYR A 860 -41.92 15.06 -18.98
N SER A 861 -42.61 15.38 -20.07
CA SER A 861 -42.16 15.06 -21.43
C SER A 861 -40.85 15.78 -21.77
N VAL A 862 -40.77 17.07 -21.43
CA VAL A 862 -39.55 17.89 -21.60
C VAL A 862 -38.38 17.32 -20.80
N VAL A 863 -38.58 17.01 -19.51
CA VAL A 863 -37.53 16.47 -18.63
C VAL A 863 -37.10 15.07 -19.06
N ALA A 864 -38.04 14.22 -19.50
CA ALA A 864 -37.74 12.89 -20.02
C ALA A 864 -36.87 12.95 -21.28
N ASP A 865 -37.20 13.83 -22.21
CA ASP A 865 -36.40 14.05 -23.42
C ASP A 865 -35.00 14.60 -23.09
N MET A 866 -34.90 15.52 -22.13
CA MET A 866 -33.60 16.00 -21.65
C MET A 866 -32.78 14.88 -20.99
N ALA A 867 -33.39 14.08 -20.12
CA ALA A 867 -32.73 12.97 -19.44
C ALA A 867 -32.22 11.91 -20.45
N ALA A 868 -33.03 11.59 -21.46
CA ALA A 868 -32.65 10.67 -22.53
C ALA A 868 -31.43 11.19 -23.31
N LEU A 869 -31.42 12.48 -23.68
CA LEU A 869 -30.29 13.08 -24.40
C LEU A 869 -29.02 13.12 -23.56
N VAL A 870 -29.12 13.44 -22.26
CA VAL A 870 -27.99 13.42 -21.34
C VAL A 870 -27.44 12.00 -21.16
N SER A 871 -28.31 10.99 -21.07
CA SER A 871 -27.90 9.58 -21.00
C SER A 871 -27.19 9.09 -22.26
N GLN A 872 -27.41 9.74 -23.40
CA GLN A 872 -26.71 9.51 -24.67
C GLN A 872 -25.38 10.29 -24.78
N GLY A 873 -24.96 10.98 -23.71
CA GLY A 873 -23.68 11.68 -23.64
C GLY A 873 -23.72 13.15 -24.03
N LEU A 874 -24.89 13.74 -24.28
CA LEU A 874 -24.99 15.18 -24.53
C LEU A 874 -24.80 15.98 -23.23
N SER A 875 -24.22 17.18 -23.35
CA SER A 875 -24.19 18.12 -22.25
C SER A 875 -25.61 18.61 -21.92
N LEU A 876 -25.85 19.00 -20.66
CA LEU A 876 -27.12 19.60 -20.23
C LEU A 876 -27.52 20.80 -21.11
N ARG A 877 -26.55 21.60 -21.55
CA ARG A 877 -26.78 22.76 -22.41
C ARG A 877 -27.27 22.36 -23.80
N ASP A 878 -26.66 21.32 -24.37
CA ASP A 878 -27.02 20.84 -25.70
C ASP A 878 -28.35 20.09 -25.68
N ALA A 879 -28.61 19.31 -24.63
CA ALA A 879 -29.89 18.67 -24.38
C ALA A 879 -31.02 19.72 -24.28
N ALA A 880 -30.81 20.81 -23.52
CA ALA A 880 -31.76 21.91 -23.44
C ALA A 880 -32.01 22.56 -24.82
N LYS A 881 -30.95 22.82 -25.60
CA LYS A 881 -31.05 23.40 -26.94
C LYS A 881 -31.81 22.49 -27.92
N ALA A 882 -31.58 21.19 -27.86
CA ALA A 882 -32.26 20.20 -28.70
C ALA A 882 -33.76 20.13 -28.37
N VAL A 883 -34.10 20.16 -27.08
CA VAL A 883 -35.50 20.15 -26.61
C VAL A 883 -36.25 21.43 -26.97
N MET A 884 -35.58 22.59 -27.04
CA MET A 884 -36.17 23.84 -27.55
C MET A 884 -36.62 23.77 -29.03
N GLY A 885 -36.14 22.78 -29.79
CA GLY A 885 -36.53 22.53 -31.18
C GLY A 885 -37.76 21.64 -31.36
N LYS A 886 -38.27 21.02 -30.29
CA LYS A 886 -39.46 20.16 -30.31
C LYS A 886 -40.72 20.92 -29.91
N ASP A 887 -41.87 20.47 -30.40
CA ASP A 887 -43.18 21.02 -30.02
C ASP A 887 -43.80 20.18 -28.89
N TYR A 888 -44.15 20.83 -27.79
CA TYR A 888 -44.81 20.24 -26.61
C TYR A 888 -46.20 20.83 -26.37
N GLY A 889 -46.76 21.59 -27.32
CA GLY A 889 -48.07 22.23 -27.18
C GLY A 889 -48.08 23.43 -26.22
N VAL A 890 -46.93 24.07 -25.99
CA VAL A 890 -46.78 25.23 -25.09
C VAL A 890 -45.94 26.35 -25.72
N PRO A 891 -46.09 27.61 -25.29
CA PRO A 891 -45.28 28.72 -25.79
C PRO A 891 -43.78 28.51 -25.57
N LYS A 892 -42.96 28.98 -26.52
CA LYS A 892 -41.49 28.83 -26.46
C LYS A 892 -40.89 29.48 -25.21
N GLU A 893 -41.48 30.56 -24.71
CA GLU A 893 -41.06 31.23 -23.49
C GLU A 893 -41.26 30.35 -22.25
N ALA A 894 -42.36 29.59 -22.19
CA ALA A 894 -42.64 28.66 -21.10
C ALA A 894 -41.67 27.46 -21.14
N LEU A 895 -41.42 26.92 -22.33
CA LEU A 895 -40.42 25.87 -22.55
C LEU A 895 -39.00 26.34 -22.15
N ALA A 896 -38.61 27.56 -22.52
CA ALA A 896 -37.33 28.15 -22.14
C ALA A 896 -37.15 28.28 -20.62
N LYS A 897 -38.21 28.68 -19.90
CA LYS A 897 -38.18 28.76 -18.42
C LYS A 897 -37.96 27.40 -17.77
N VAL A 898 -38.66 26.36 -18.25
CA VAL A 898 -38.53 24.99 -17.70
C VAL A 898 -37.15 24.41 -17.98
N THR A 899 -36.67 24.47 -19.23
CA THR A 899 -35.32 23.99 -19.58
C THR A 899 -34.22 24.71 -18.79
N GLN A 900 -34.35 26.03 -18.58
CA GLN A 900 -33.43 26.79 -17.73
C GLN A 900 -33.51 26.37 -16.25
N ALA A 901 -34.71 26.10 -15.73
CA ALA A 901 -34.88 25.66 -14.35
C ALA A 901 -34.29 24.26 -14.12
N VAL A 902 -34.47 23.33 -15.07
CA VAL A 902 -33.82 22.01 -15.06
C VAL A 902 -32.30 22.14 -15.11
N ALA A 903 -31.76 23.01 -15.96
CA ALA A 903 -30.32 23.25 -16.02
C ALA A 903 -29.73 23.80 -14.71
N ARG A 904 -30.52 24.57 -13.93
CA ARG A 904 -30.15 25.06 -12.59
C ARG A 904 -30.35 24.02 -11.48
N SER A 905 -31.09 22.96 -11.72
CA SER A 905 -31.40 21.90 -10.76
C SER A 905 -31.34 20.54 -11.43
N PRO A 906 -30.15 20.09 -11.91
CA PRO A 906 -30.03 18.90 -12.73
C PRO A 906 -30.47 17.61 -12.03
N LYS A 907 -30.49 17.58 -10.70
CA LYS A 907 -30.99 16.46 -9.87
C LYS A 907 -32.41 16.00 -10.24
N VAL A 908 -33.24 16.86 -10.85
CA VAL A 908 -34.58 16.48 -11.34
C VAL A 908 -34.53 15.43 -12.45
N LEU A 909 -33.41 15.31 -13.17
CA LEU A 909 -33.22 14.25 -14.17
C LEU A 909 -33.09 12.87 -13.50
N ASP A 910 -32.39 12.81 -12.37
CA ASP A 910 -32.16 11.56 -11.62
C ASP A 910 -33.44 11.09 -10.90
N LEU A 911 -34.24 12.05 -10.40
CA LEU A 911 -35.50 11.81 -9.70
C LEU A 911 -36.69 11.55 -10.63
N LEU A 912 -36.50 11.56 -11.95
CA LEU A 912 -37.62 11.44 -12.89
C LEU A 912 -38.35 10.10 -12.76
N VAL A 913 -39.63 10.17 -12.39
CA VAL A 913 -40.58 9.05 -12.38
C VAL A 913 -41.83 9.40 -13.19
N LYS A 914 -42.70 8.41 -13.41
CA LYS A 914 -44.01 8.67 -14.01
C LYS A 914 -44.80 9.63 -13.12
N ARG A 915 -45.45 10.63 -13.73
CA ARG A 915 -46.25 11.64 -13.04
C ARG A 915 -47.24 11.04 -12.04
N ASP A 916 -47.97 10.00 -12.45
CA ASP A 916 -48.96 9.35 -11.59
C ASP A 916 -48.34 8.72 -10.33
N LEU A 917 -47.09 8.27 -10.43
CA LEU A 917 -46.35 7.72 -9.31
C LEU A 917 -45.89 8.82 -8.35
N GLU A 918 -45.33 9.93 -8.87
CA GLU A 918 -44.95 11.09 -8.05
C GLU A 918 -46.16 11.67 -7.31
N HIS A 919 -47.26 11.89 -8.05
CA HIS A 919 -48.51 12.38 -7.46
C HIS A 919 -49.05 11.43 -6.39
N ARG A 920 -49.04 10.11 -6.66
CA ARG A 920 -49.48 9.11 -5.67
C ARG A 920 -48.59 9.11 -4.43
N ALA A 921 -47.27 9.09 -4.58
CA ALA A 921 -46.32 9.06 -3.47
C ALA A 921 -46.49 10.28 -2.55
N LEU A 922 -46.62 11.48 -3.13
CA LEU A 922 -46.86 12.71 -2.38
C LEU A 922 -48.24 12.71 -1.71
N LYS A 923 -49.28 12.26 -2.42
CA LYS A 923 -50.64 12.18 -1.88
C LYS A 923 -50.71 11.23 -0.68
N GLU A 924 -50.09 10.06 -0.77
CA GLU A 924 -49.98 9.10 0.33
C GLU A 924 -49.13 9.60 1.50
N ALA A 925 -48.20 10.54 1.26
CA ALA A 925 -47.38 11.18 2.30
C ALA A 925 -48.08 12.36 2.99
N THR A 926 -49.28 12.77 2.57
CA THR A 926 -49.96 13.97 3.08
C THR A 926 -50.21 13.91 4.59
N GLU A 927 -50.73 12.80 5.10
CA GLU A 927 -50.97 12.63 6.55
C GLU A 927 -49.67 12.69 7.35
N PHE A 928 -48.58 12.14 6.80
CA PHE A 928 -47.26 12.20 7.39
C PHE A 928 -46.75 13.65 7.48
N PHE A 929 -46.80 14.40 6.37
CA PHE A 929 -46.41 15.80 6.38
C PHE A 929 -47.26 16.60 7.38
N SER A 930 -48.57 16.37 7.41
CA SER A 930 -49.45 17.06 8.35
C SER A 930 -49.09 16.82 9.80
N LYS A 931 -48.75 15.59 10.16
CA LYS A 931 -48.31 15.25 11.51
C LYS A 931 -46.95 15.87 11.86
N GLU A 932 -45.99 15.82 10.95
CA GLU A 932 -44.63 16.31 11.21
C GLU A 932 -44.57 17.84 11.35
N PHE A 933 -45.38 18.56 10.56
CA PHE A 933 -45.37 20.03 10.55
C PHE A 933 -46.48 20.64 11.41
N GLY A 934 -47.44 19.85 11.87
CA GLY A 934 -48.60 20.33 12.64
C GLY A 934 -49.56 21.20 11.83
N LEU A 935 -49.54 21.09 10.50
CA LEU A 935 -50.34 21.88 9.55
C LEU A 935 -51.13 20.97 8.60
N PRO A 936 -52.36 21.33 8.19
CA PRO A 936 -53.03 20.67 7.08
C PRO A 936 -52.18 20.73 5.81
N VAL A 937 -52.00 19.59 5.16
CA VAL A 937 -51.26 19.47 3.89
C VAL A 937 -52.22 18.98 2.80
N SER A 938 -52.08 19.50 1.58
CA SER A 938 -52.79 19.03 0.39
C SER A 938 -51.84 18.88 -0.79
N VAL A 939 -52.23 18.04 -1.77
CA VAL A 939 -51.50 17.87 -3.02
C VAL A 939 -52.44 18.21 -4.17
N GLU A 940 -51.99 19.08 -5.08
CA GLU A 940 -52.72 19.54 -6.26
C GLU A 940 -51.93 19.28 -7.53
N LEU A 941 -52.61 19.10 -8.66
CA LEU A 941 -51.99 19.12 -9.98
C LEU A 941 -51.87 20.57 -10.48
N GLU A 942 -50.79 20.90 -11.19
CA GLU A 942 -50.53 22.27 -11.68
C GLU A 942 -51.69 22.86 -12.51
N GLU A 943 -52.35 22.05 -13.33
CA GLU A 943 -53.51 22.44 -14.13
C GLU A 943 -54.77 22.73 -13.30
N GLU A 944 -54.89 22.10 -12.12
CA GLU A 944 -56.03 22.22 -11.20
C GLU A 944 -55.81 23.33 -10.17
N SER A 945 -54.55 23.70 -9.89
CA SER A 945 -54.21 24.66 -8.86
C SER A 945 -54.46 26.12 -9.30
N SER A 946 -55.03 26.93 -8.42
CA SER A 946 -55.16 28.39 -8.60
C SER A 946 -54.12 29.18 -7.80
N LEU A 947 -53.18 28.50 -7.12
CA LEU A 947 -52.22 29.12 -6.21
C LEU A 947 -51.08 29.81 -6.96
N PRO A 948 -50.52 30.90 -6.40
CA PRO A 948 -49.40 31.59 -7.02
C PRO A 948 -48.17 30.67 -7.08
N ARG A 949 -47.36 30.84 -8.12
CA ARG A 949 -46.11 30.07 -8.36
C ARG A 949 -46.30 28.60 -8.74
N LYS A 950 -47.52 28.15 -9.07
CA LYS A 950 -47.76 26.79 -9.60
C LYS A 950 -46.87 26.44 -10.81
N ASP A 951 -46.59 27.43 -11.66
CA ASP A 951 -45.76 27.29 -12.86
C ASP A 951 -44.28 26.96 -12.55
N LEU A 952 -43.84 27.13 -11.30
CA LEU A 952 -42.47 26.79 -10.86
C LEU A 952 -42.28 25.30 -10.55
N SER A 953 -43.35 24.52 -10.48
CA SER A 953 -43.27 23.08 -10.24
C SER A 953 -42.52 22.38 -11.38
N LEU A 954 -41.67 21.41 -11.03
CA LEU A 954 -40.95 20.55 -11.96
C LEU A 954 -41.12 19.07 -11.58
N PRO A 955 -41.01 18.14 -12.53
CA PRO A 955 -40.89 16.71 -12.23
C PRO A 955 -39.82 16.43 -11.17
N GLY A 956 -40.15 15.67 -10.14
CA GLY A 956 -39.27 15.37 -9.01
C GLY A 956 -38.93 16.55 -8.09
N LYS A 957 -39.50 17.74 -8.35
CA LYS A 957 -39.35 18.96 -7.55
C LYS A 957 -40.66 19.77 -7.60
N PRO A 958 -41.72 19.30 -6.91
CA PRO A 958 -43.00 19.98 -6.90
C PRO A 958 -42.88 21.37 -6.27
N ALA A 959 -43.80 22.27 -6.62
CA ALA A 959 -43.82 23.59 -5.99
C ALA A 959 -44.51 23.50 -4.62
N ILE A 960 -43.97 24.19 -3.63
CA ILE A 960 -44.51 24.23 -2.26
C ILE A 960 -45.09 25.63 -2.02
N TYR A 961 -46.36 25.68 -1.66
CA TYR A 961 -47.04 26.89 -1.21
C TYR A 961 -47.41 26.75 0.27
N ILE A 962 -47.06 27.74 1.08
CA ILE A 962 -47.41 27.79 2.51
C ILE A 962 -48.28 29.01 2.74
N GLU A 963 -49.51 28.79 3.16
CA GLU A 963 -50.44 29.85 3.54
C GLU A 963 -50.02 30.42 4.90
N ARG A 964 -50.04 31.74 5.05
CA ARG A 964 -49.66 32.44 6.29
C ARG A 964 -50.87 32.79 7.16
#